data_AF-A0AA48HDE8-F1
#
_entry.id   AF-A0AA48HDE8-F1
#
_cell.length_a   1.000
_cell.length_b   1.000
_cell.length_c   1.000
_cell.angle_alpha   90.00
_cell.angle_beta   90.00
_cell.angle_gamma   90.00
#
_symmetry.space_group_name_H-M   'P 1'
#
loop_
_entity.id
_entity.type
_entity.pdbx_description
1 polymer ?
#
loop_
_entity_poly.entity_id
_entity_poly.type
_entity_poly.pdbx_seq_one_letter_code
_entity_poly.pdbx_strand_id
1 'polypeptide(L)'
;MNTSRLLRVRISGALLLASSTLAIAMTSPAQADTTAPCNTGNGPDAVADTSDDTLECGENASATGGNATAVGNGSAASGSLSLAVGDSASATANNGTAVGQFAQAGDAASDTNASAFGRSAQATAAGATAIGAASDAFGTNSTAIGILSVATGADSIAVGRLAQASTARSVAIGTGASATGDEATALGEAADASGQAAIAIGNDAESSGVGSIAIGSNTAGADVFGVIAGGRATIAIGSETRIYADGAIAIGGDLDNDGLGSSANATGNVALGADSFAVGLNSVAIGAGSIADLNDSVSVGSETNRRVITNVAPGYRDDHAVTLGQVNALLSGGGTPGVVVNVDGGFSPTATGTGSIAIGDGAIADGSEAVVVGATSGANGNGATTFGGFANATGTNATALGFSANAGANNATTLGSSSSASASGAVAVGTSVQASGIDSVAIGTGSSAGFANSVALGSGSTASAANTVSVGSTGFERRITNVADGVADSDAATVGQLKAIAGNDKFATNGTTGTATANGTNSLAIGAGTIAEGTNSIAIGLDTADPGDVGAFASGQGALAVGAEAQAQGSNTIALGAGSLALQDNTLSIGNSTLKRRITNVADAQDDNDAVTLGQLNDALADSATPFVKVNGATGNAVAGGLNAIAIGTVATAGGAGSIAIGGDTIGGANSTRADGTGAIAMGSFANSGSGDGAIAIGVRARGDGANALAIGTDATAFASGTAIGNLSFVNALTGTAIGESAFVSGNNSVALGAGSAALQANVVSVGSASQQRRIVNVAAGSAGTDAVNVAQLNSALNGISGANNRFFGINSTGTSASATGIDALAIGALANAVGNRGVAVGVSAVASQESANSFGTRARAEGINSASFGADARALANNAIAIGAGSLANANFATAVGRSAIATGDSSTALGRAAEAFGANSAAFGTGARAAAQGVAFGQTARATGNNTTALGQQALASELLATAVGNTSSATAQSATAIGSRAKAAFAGSTAVGANAETTAANQVTLGGTGSAVRIGDIAASTQAQVGPVSVVTVDEAGTLGRQTVATAASVDNVRVSMNTMQAITDAQIQNLSGSISALDGRITGLAFQLEDLDQRTRGGIAAAMAMGGTMIVPDSTFSVSANVSTYQGEQGFSGSIAARVRERVYITASVAGSTAEKSTGGRVGVAFGF
;
A
#
# COMPACT_ATOMS: atom_id res chain seq x y z
N MET A 1 -30.51 -5.49 -42.16
CA MET A 1 -31.01 -5.71 -43.54
C MET A 1 -31.82 -7.00 -43.57
N ASN A 2 -33.03 -6.98 -44.19
CA ASN A 2 -33.90 -8.10 -44.67
C ASN A 2 -34.29 -9.22 -43.65
N THR A 3 -35.55 -9.66 -43.42
CA THR A 3 -36.83 -9.65 -44.17
C THR A 3 -38.02 -10.05 -43.26
N SER A 4 -39.10 -9.25 -43.28
CA SER A 4 -40.55 -9.53 -43.42
C SER A 4 -41.27 -10.76 -42.78
N ARG A 5 -42.30 -10.52 -41.92
CA ARG A 5 -43.78 -10.73 -42.19
C ARG A 5 -44.70 -10.66 -40.93
N LEU A 6 -45.71 -9.78 -41.00
CA LEU A 6 -47.17 -9.96 -40.70
C LEU A 6 -47.64 -10.76 -39.45
N LEU A 7 -48.46 -10.14 -38.57
CA LEU A 7 -49.94 -10.25 -38.54
C LEU A 7 -50.61 -10.13 -37.13
N ARG A 8 -51.56 -9.17 -37.02
CA ARG A 8 -52.83 -9.13 -36.23
C ARG A 8 -52.89 -8.76 -34.73
N VAL A 9 -53.46 -7.56 -34.56
CA VAL A 9 -54.47 -7.11 -33.57
C VAL A 9 -55.51 -8.19 -33.19
N ARG A 10 -55.87 -8.26 -31.88
CA ARG A 10 -57.20 -8.68 -31.40
C ARG A 10 -57.68 -7.76 -30.26
N ILE A 11 -58.76 -7.04 -30.55
CA ILE A 11 -59.74 -6.45 -29.61
C ILE A 11 -61.07 -7.17 -29.88
N SER A 12 -61.85 -7.49 -28.83
CA SER A 12 -63.28 -7.93 -28.73
C SER A 12 -63.40 -9.22 -27.89
N GLY A 13 -64.37 -9.44 -26.99
CA GLY A 13 -65.58 -8.73 -26.54
C GLY A 13 -66.41 -9.69 -25.63
N ALA A 14 -66.98 -9.19 -24.52
CA ALA A 14 -68.42 -9.04 -24.23
C ALA A 14 -69.23 -10.28 -23.73
N LEU A 15 -69.96 -10.12 -22.60
CA LEU A 15 -71.31 -10.70 -22.41
C LEU A 15 -72.17 -9.90 -21.40
N LEU A 16 -73.40 -9.58 -21.81
CA LEU A 16 -74.47 -8.86 -21.10
C LEU A 16 -75.21 -9.73 -20.05
N LEU A 17 -75.91 -9.08 -19.10
CA LEU A 17 -77.36 -9.27 -18.82
C LEU A 17 -77.92 -8.16 -17.89
N ALA A 18 -79.19 -7.80 -18.09
CA ALA A 18 -79.88 -6.61 -17.57
C ALA A 18 -81.19 -6.95 -16.82
N SER A 19 -81.64 -6.09 -15.89
CA SER A 19 -83.05 -5.86 -15.44
C SER A 19 -83.05 -4.83 -14.28
N SER A 20 -83.48 -3.56 -14.37
CA SER A 20 -84.81 -2.92 -14.60
C SER A 20 -85.61 -2.57 -13.32
N THR A 21 -85.71 -1.25 -13.05
CA THR A 21 -86.86 -0.43 -12.55
C THR A 21 -87.45 -0.60 -11.14
N LEU A 22 -87.49 0.50 -10.35
CA LEU A 22 -88.72 1.29 -10.05
C LEU A 22 -88.37 2.61 -9.29
N ALA A 23 -88.95 3.73 -9.72
CA ALA A 23 -88.86 5.04 -9.08
C ALA A 23 -90.14 5.35 -8.29
N ILE A 24 -90.06 5.91 -7.07
CA ILE A 24 -91.13 6.70 -6.44
C ILE A 24 -90.50 7.84 -5.61
N ALA A 25 -90.89 9.07 -5.94
CA ALA A 25 -90.54 10.30 -5.26
C ALA A 25 -91.41 10.53 -4.00
N MET A 26 -90.82 11.03 -2.91
CA MET A 26 -91.52 11.82 -1.88
C MET A 26 -90.59 12.89 -1.29
N THR A 27 -91.07 14.13 -1.30
CA THR A 27 -90.42 15.32 -0.74
C THR A 27 -90.84 15.55 0.73
N SER A 28 -89.89 16.04 1.55
CA SER A 28 -89.99 16.69 2.88
C SER A 28 -90.26 15.79 4.11
N PRO A 29 -89.82 16.14 5.35
CA PRO A 29 -89.10 17.33 5.82
C PRO A 29 -87.71 17.03 6.46
N ALA A 30 -87.01 18.07 6.87
CA ALA A 30 -85.73 18.02 7.59
C ALA A 30 -85.72 16.97 8.72
N GLN A 31 -84.82 16.00 8.64
CA GLN A 31 -84.44 15.08 9.69
C GLN A 31 -82.92 15.00 9.74
N ALA A 32 -82.41 14.82 10.96
CA ALA A 32 -81.05 14.98 11.43
C ALA A 32 -79.93 14.48 10.51
N ASP A 33 -78.79 15.17 10.57
CA ASP A 33 -77.46 14.70 10.22
C ASP A 33 -77.28 13.22 10.62
N THR A 34 -77.32 12.32 9.62
CA THR A 34 -77.11 10.88 9.79
C THR A 34 -75.62 10.56 9.74
N THR A 35 -74.83 11.13 10.65
CA THR A 35 -73.63 10.40 11.06
C THR A 35 -74.13 9.09 11.69
N ALA A 36 -73.98 7.98 10.98
CA ALA A 36 -74.30 6.66 11.51
C ALA A 36 -73.52 6.50 12.83
N PRO A 37 -74.19 6.25 13.98
CA PRO A 37 -73.49 6.06 15.23
C PRO A 37 -72.56 4.86 15.10
N CYS A 38 -71.33 5.00 15.60
CA CYS A 38 -70.49 3.84 15.86
C CYS A 38 -71.24 2.91 16.81
N ASN A 39 -71.60 1.71 16.37
CA ASN A 39 -72.15 0.68 17.23
C ASN A 39 -71.01 -0.24 17.69
N THR A 40 -70.97 -0.48 19.00
CA THR A 40 -70.32 -1.66 19.59
C THR A 40 -71.43 -2.69 19.73
N GLY A 41 -71.59 -3.56 18.74
CA GLY A 41 -72.82 -4.32 18.55
C GLY A 41 -72.61 -5.83 18.45
N ASN A 42 -73.24 -6.58 19.37
CA ASN A 42 -73.61 -7.98 19.14
C ASN A 42 -74.58 -8.04 17.94
N GLY A 43 -74.05 -8.24 16.74
CA GLY A 43 -74.85 -8.49 15.54
C GLY A 43 -75.57 -9.84 15.62
N PRO A 44 -76.76 -9.99 15.01
CA PRO A 44 -77.49 -11.26 15.04
C PRO A 44 -76.95 -12.23 13.97
N ASP A 45 -76.20 -13.27 14.35
CA ASP A 45 -76.06 -14.49 13.55
C ASP A 45 -75.85 -15.77 14.39
N ALA A 46 -76.21 -16.91 13.81
CA ALA A 46 -76.70 -18.15 14.39
C ALA A 46 -75.63 -19.18 14.80
N VAL A 47 -74.57 -18.78 15.51
CA VAL A 47 -73.62 -19.72 16.12
C VAL A 47 -73.22 -19.26 17.53
N ALA A 48 -73.43 -20.13 18.51
CA ALA A 48 -73.21 -19.84 19.92
C ALA A 48 -71.72 -19.94 20.31
N ASP A 49 -71.03 -18.81 20.50
CA ASP A 49 -69.96 -18.60 21.50
C ASP A 49 -69.78 -17.09 21.80
N THR A 50 -69.00 -16.71 22.82
CA THR A 50 -69.35 -15.72 23.85
C THR A 50 -68.37 -14.53 24.05
N SER A 51 -67.83 -13.86 23.01
CA SER A 51 -66.91 -12.72 23.26
C SER A 51 -66.63 -11.70 22.13
N ASP A 52 -67.62 -11.16 21.41
CA ASP A 52 -67.31 -10.25 20.28
C ASP A 52 -67.32 -8.76 20.65
N ASP A 53 -66.12 -8.15 20.76
CA ASP A 53 -65.89 -6.69 20.84
C ASP A 53 -65.65 -6.11 19.42
N THR A 54 -66.67 -6.11 18.55
CA THR A 54 -66.56 -5.52 17.19
C THR A 54 -66.98 -4.04 17.17
N LEU A 55 -66.41 -3.25 16.25
CA LEU A 55 -66.72 -1.82 16.06
C LEU A 55 -67.08 -1.53 14.60
N GLU A 56 -68.29 -1.03 14.34
CA GLU A 56 -68.73 -0.65 12.99
C GLU A 56 -69.12 0.84 12.99
N CYS A 57 -68.53 1.61 12.08
CA CYS A 57 -68.76 3.06 11.99
C CYS A 57 -68.88 3.49 10.53
N GLY A 58 -70.10 3.68 10.02
CA GLY A 58 -70.34 4.14 8.65
C GLY A 58 -71.56 3.47 8.03
N GLU A 59 -72.09 4.06 6.96
CA GLU A 59 -73.18 3.46 6.19
C GLU A 59 -72.68 2.19 5.48
N ASN A 60 -73.37 1.05 5.67
CA ASN A 60 -72.98 -0.27 5.15
C ASN A 60 -71.58 -0.78 5.57
N ALA A 61 -71.02 -0.29 6.68
CA ALA A 61 -69.85 -0.90 7.29
C ALA A 61 -70.19 -2.29 7.86
N SER A 62 -69.26 -3.25 7.77
CA SER A 62 -69.49 -4.66 8.15
C SER A 62 -68.28 -5.24 8.89
N ALA A 63 -68.38 -5.52 10.19
CA ALA A 63 -67.32 -6.15 10.99
C ALA A 63 -67.73 -7.56 11.45
N THR A 64 -67.60 -8.55 10.56
CA THR A 64 -68.08 -9.93 10.81
C THR A 64 -67.04 -10.87 11.43
N GLY A 65 -65.77 -10.45 11.52
CA GLY A 65 -64.73 -11.22 12.20
C GLY A 65 -64.68 -10.93 13.71
N GLY A 66 -64.35 -11.92 14.54
CA GLY A 66 -64.24 -11.71 15.99
C GLY A 66 -63.19 -10.64 16.34
N ASN A 67 -63.56 -9.64 17.15
CA ASN A 67 -62.77 -8.44 17.48
C ASN A 67 -62.36 -7.57 16.27
N ALA A 68 -63.15 -7.56 15.18
CA ALA A 68 -62.89 -6.73 14.01
C ALA A 68 -63.38 -5.27 14.16
N THR A 69 -62.75 -4.35 13.45
CA THR A 69 -63.11 -2.92 13.40
C THR A 69 -63.26 -2.45 11.95
N ALA A 70 -64.45 -1.97 11.56
CA ALA A 70 -64.75 -1.40 10.24
C ALA A 70 -65.23 0.06 10.36
N VAL A 71 -64.50 1.01 9.78
CA VAL A 71 -64.76 2.46 9.86
C VAL A 71 -64.73 3.10 8.47
N GLY A 72 -65.87 3.52 7.93
CA GLY A 72 -66.04 4.11 6.60
C GLY A 72 -67.23 3.53 5.84
N ASN A 73 -67.77 4.26 4.86
CA ASN A 73 -68.90 3.80 4.04
C ASN A 73 -68.50 2.54 3.26
N GLY A 74 -69.29 1.46 3.36
CA GLY A 74 -69.03 0.19 2.67
C GLY A 74 -67.74 -0.53 3.08
N SER A 75 -67.12 -0.16 4.21
CA SER A 75 -65.92 -0.83 4.73
C SER A 75 -66.25 -2.24 5.28
N ALA A 76 -65.37 -3.23 5.05
CA ALA A 76 -65.59 -4.61 5.43
C ALA A 76 -64.37 -5.20 6.17
N ALA A 77 -64.54 -5.56 7.43
CA ALA A 77 -63.54 -6.22 8.27
C ALA A 77 -64.04 -7.63 8.64
N SER A 78 -63.75 -8.62 7.78
CA SER A 78 -64.31 -9.98 7.89
C SER A 78 -63.36 -11.01 8.49
N GLY A 79 -62.05 -10.72 8.54
CA GLY A 79 -61.08 -11.54 9.28
C GLY A 79 -61.15 -11.29 10.79
N SER A 80 -60.81 -12.28 11.62
CA SER A 80 -60.70 -12.06 13.08
C SER A 80 -59.56 -11.09 13.41
N LEU A 81 -59.74 -10.19 14.39
CA LEU A 81 -58.80 -9.11 14.75
C LEU A 81 -58.44 -8.17 13.59
N SER A 82 -59.31 -8.06 12.57
CA SER A 82 -59.04 -7.22 11.39
C SER A 82 -59.47 -5.75 11.57
N LEU A 83 -58.84 -4.84 10.83
CA LEU A 83 -59.09 -3.41 10.85
C LEU A 83 -59.28 -2.88 9.42
N ALA A 84 -60.46 -2.40 9.07
CA ALA A 84 -60.75 -1.72 7.80
C ALA A 84 -61.13 -0.26 8.06
N VAL A 85 -60.34 0.71 7.58
CA VAL A 85 -60.59 2.15 7.79
C VAL A 85 -60.51 2.90 6.46
N GLY A 86 -61.64 3.40 5.97
CA GLY A 86 -61.76 4.13 4.70
C GLY A 86 -63.00 3.70 3.91
N ASP A 87 -63.42 4.54 2.97
CA ASP A 87 -64.53 4.23 2.04
C ASP A 87 -64.19 2.98 1.21
N SER A 88 -65.04 1.95 1.30
CA SER A 88 -64.87 0.64 0.66
C SER A 88 -63.54 -0.08 0.97
N ALA A 89 -62.93 0.17 2.13
CA ALA A 89 -61.76 -0.57 2.57
C ALA A 89 -62.15 -2.02 2.97
N SER A 90 -61.33 -3.02 2.64
CA SER A 90 -61.63 -4.44 2.85
C SER A 90 -60.47 -5.17 3.53
N ALA A 91 -60.66 -5.64 4.77
CA ALA A 91 -59.73 -6.48 5.50
C ALA A 91 -60.33 -7.88 5.71
N THR A 92 -60.00 -8.82 4.83
CA THR A 92 -60.51 -10.21 4.84
C THR A 92 -59.56 -11.19 5.52
N ALA A 93 -58.26 -10.86 5.58
CA ALA A 93 -57.27 -11.65 6.30
C ALA A 93 -57.44 -11.55 7.83
N ASN A 94 -57.16 -12.64 8.56
CA ASN A 94 -57.09 -12.60 10.02
C ASN A 94 -55.91 -11.73 10.47
N ASN A 95 -56.11 -10.86 11.46
CA ASN A 95 -55.16 -9.82 11.86
C ASN A 95 -54.78 -8.88 10.68
N GLY A 96 -55.67 -8.75 9.68
CA GLY A 96 -55.47 -7.93 8.51
C GLY A 96 -55.80 -6.46 8.76
N THR A 97 -55.01 -5.53 8.22
CA THR A 97 -55.24 -4.08 8.38
C THR A 97 -55.31 -3.40 7.01
N ALA A 98 -56.46 -2.85 6.64
CA ALA A 98 -56.68 -2.06 5.42
C ALA A 98 -57.04 -0.61 5.79
N VAL A 99 -56.20 0.36 5.46
CA VAL A 99 -56.41 1.78 5.77
C VAL A 99 -56.26 2.63 4.51
N GLY A 100 -57.37 3.19 4.03
CA GLY A 100 -57.44 4.00 2.81
C GLY A 100 -58.65 3.62 1.95
N GLN A 101 -59.10 4.55 1.09
CA GLN A 101 -60.21 4.28 0.17
C GLN A 101 -59.85 3.12 -0.78
N PHE A 102 -60.70 2.09 -0.88
CA PHE A 102 -60.47 0.86 -1.65
C PHE A 102 -59.20 0.09 -1.27
N ALA A 103 -58.65 0.29 -0.06
CA ALA A 103 -57.53 -0.52 0.41
C ALA A 103 -58.00 -1.97 0.65
N GLN A 104 -57.21 -2.96 0.26
CA GLN A 104 -57.52 -4.38 0.44
C GLN A 104 -56.39 -5.10 1.18
N ALA A 105 -56.70 -5.76 2.29
CA ALA A 105 -55.81 -6.62 3.06
C ALA A 105 -56.38 -8.06 3.13
N GLY A 106 -55.85 -8.94 2.28
CA GLY A 106 -56.29 -10.31 2.07
C GLY A 106 -57.22 -10.50 0.88
N ASP A 107 -57.27 -11.73 0.35
CA ASP A 107 -58.23 -12.17 -0.67
C ASP A 107 -59.00 -13.42 -0.21
N ALA A 108 -58.37 -14.29 0.58
CA ALA A 108 -59.01 -15.44 1.21
C ALA A 108 -59.14 -15.28 2.73
N ALA A 109 -60.20 -15.83 3.31
CA ALA A 109 -60.40 -15.87 4.78
C ALA A 109 -59.31 -16.68 5.53
N SER A 110 -58.52 -17.48 4.82
CA SER A 110 -57.36 -18.20 5.36
C SER A 110 -56.08 -17.37 5.43
N ASP A 111 -56.03 -16.21 4.77
CA ASP A 111 -54.87 -15.33 4.83
C ASP A 111 -54.72 -14.72 6.24
N THR A 112 -53.48 -14.44 6.64
CA THR A 112 -53.18 -13.86 7.95
C THR A 112 -52.18 -12.72 7.83
N ASN A 113 -52.26 -11.70 8.69
CA ASN A 113 -51.29 -10.61 8.83
C ASN A 113 -51.06 -9.74 7.57
N ALA A 114 -52.03 -9.64 6.66
CA ALA A 114 -51.93 -8.73 5.51
C ALA A 114 -52.15 -7.27 5.92
N SER A 115 -51.38 -6.33 5.39
CA SER A 115 -51.44 -4.91 5.76
C SER A 115 -51.42 -4.01 4.53
N ALA A 116 -52.47 -3.24 4.29
CA ALA A 116 -52.59 -2.30 3.19
C ALA A 116 -52.84 -0.87 3.71
N PHE A 117 -51.95 0.07 3.43
CA PHE A 117 -52.03 1.47 3.84
C PHE A 117 -51.92 2.40 2.63
N GLY A 118 -53.01 3.06 2.23
CA GLY A 118 -53.06 3.98 1.09
C GLY A 118 -54.30 3.79 0.22
N ARG A 119 -54.65 4.80 -0.59
CA ARG A 119 -55.78 4.69 -1.53
C ARG A 119 -55.48 3.60 -2.56
N SER A 120 -56.36 2.61 -2.66
CA SER A 120 -56.23 1.44 -3.56
C SER A 120 -54.96 0.61 -3.32
N ALA A 121 -54.38 0.62 -2.11
CA ALA A 121 -53.30 -0.29 -1.76
C ALA A 121 -53.83 -1.72 -1.64
N GLN A 122 -53.15 -2.70 -2.24
CA GLN A 122 -53.59 -4.10 -2.26
C GLN A 122 -52.52 -5.01 -1.69
N ALA A 123 -52.77 -5.61 -0.53
CA ALA A 123 -51.97 -6.65 0.09
C ALA A 123 -52.78 -7.94 0.12
N THR A 124 -52.83 -8.70 -0.98
CA THR A 124 -53.83 -9.76 -1.18
C THR A 124 -53.41 -11.15 -0.68
N ALA A 125 -52.15 -11.35 -0.30
CA ALA A 125 -51.64 -12.63 0.19
C ALA A 125 -51.30 -12.60 1.69
N ALA A 126 -51.21 -13.77 2.32
CA ALA A 126 -50.77 -13.90 3.72
C ALA A 126 -49.41 -13.22 3.97
N GLY A 127 -49.31 -12.41 5.02
CA GLY A 127 -48.10 -11.67 5.41
C GLY A 127 -47.72 -10.51 4.48
N ALA A 128 -48.50 -10.21 3.43
CA ALA A 128 -48.19 -9.14 2.49
C ALA A 128 -48.36 -7.75 3.12
N THR A 129 -47.46 -6.81 2.82
CA THR A 129 -47.51 -5.42 3.30
C THR A 129 -47.43 -4.45 2.12
N ALA A 130 -48.50 -3.71 1.86
CA ALA A 130 -48.59 -2.68 0.83
C ALA A 130 -48.75 -1.29 1.48
N ILE A 131 -47.82 -0.35 1.25
CA ILE A 131 -47.83 1.01 1.82
C ILE A 131 -47.60 2.04 0.71
N GLY A 132 -48.65 2.73 0.28
CA GLY A 132 -48.61 3.70 -0.82
C GLY A 132 -49.91 3.74 -1.61
N ALA A 133 -50.15 4.81 -2.36
CA ALA A 133 -51.31 4.84 -3.25
C ALA A 133 -51.10 3.86 -4.42
N ALA A 134 -52.05 2.94 -4.62
CA ALA A 134 -52.00 1.89 -5.64
C ALA A 134 -50.72 1.03 -5.59
N SER A 135 -50.18 0.78 -4.40
CA SER A 135 -49.12 -0.22 -4.19
C SER A 135 -49.71 -1.63 -4.12
N ASP A 136 -49.05 -2.59 -4.76
CA ASP A 136 -49.52 -3.97 -4.91
C ASP A 136 -48.52 -4.97 -4.32
N ALA A 137 -48.88 -5.64 -3.22
CA ALA A 137 -48.14 -6.72 -2.59
C ALA A 137 -48.93 -8.03 -2.75
N PHE A 138 -48.68 -8.77 -3.83
CA PHE A 138 -49.44 -9.97 -4.22
C PHE A 138 -48.77 -11.29 -3.83
N GLY A 139 -47.48 -11.27 -3.47
CA GLY A 139 -46.77 -12.46 -3.00
C GLY A 139 -46.95 -12.71 -1.51
N THR A 140 -46.90 -13.98 -1.07
CA THR A 140 -46.83 -14.31 0.37
C THR A 140 -45.62 -13.65 1.02
N ASN A 141 -45.77 -13.04 2.19
CA ASN A 141 -44.73 -12.24 2.89
C ASN A 141 -44.10 -11.11 2.05
N SER A 142 -44.73 -10.68 0.95
CA SER A 142 -44.18 -9.62 0.10
C SER A 142 -44.34 -8.23 0.74
N THR A 143 -43.46 -7.29 0.42
CA THR A 143 -43.50 -5.92 0.94
C THR A 143 -43.41 -4.93 -0.22
N ALA A 144 -44.47 -4.17 -0.50
CA ALA A 144 -44.51 -3.08 -1.47
C ALA A 144 -44.67 -1.73 -0.76
N ILE A 145 -43.67 -0.84 -0.83
CA ILE A 145 -43.69 0.48 -0.19
C ILE A 145 -43.39 1.57 -1.22
N GLY A 146 -44.37 2.40 -1.55
CA GLY A 146 -44.26 3.48 -2.54
C GLY A 146 -45.44 3.52 -3.51
N ILE A 147 -45.70 4.68 -4.11
CA ILE A 147 -46.79 4.85 -5.08
C ILE A 147 -46.53 3.96 -6.30
N LEU A 148 -47.53 3.12 -6.65
CA LEU A 148 -47.43 2.17 -7.78
C LEU A 148 -46.27 1.17 -7.66
N SER A 149 -45.80 0.87 -6.44
CA SER A 149 -44.84 -0.22 -6.21
C SER A 149 -45.52 -1.58 -6.35
N VAL A 150 -44.80 -2.59 -6.84
CA VAL A 150 -45.34 -3.92 -7.14
C VAL A 150 -44.41 -5.00 -6.61
N ALA A 151 -44.85 -5.81 -5.66
CA ALA A 151 -44.14 -6.97 -5.12
C ALA A 151 -45.02 -8.23 -5.33
N THR A 152 -44.81 -8.95 -6.42
CA THR A 152 -45.64 -10.12 -6.78
C THR A 152 -45.01 -11.47 -6.41
N GLY A 153 -43.70 -11.53 -6.18
CA GLY A 153 -43.03 -12.75 -5.77
C GLY A 153 -43.19 -13.06 -4.27
N ALA A 154 -43.14 -14.33 -3.89
CA ALA A 154 -43.08 -14.73 -2.48
C ALA A 154 -41.79 -14.19 -1.81
N ASP A 155 -41.89 -13.67 -0.59
CA ASP A 155 -40.80 -13.03 0.16
C ASP A 155 -40.10 -11.88 -0.60
N SER A 156 -40.77 -11.25 -1.57
CA SER A 156 -40.22 -10.16 -2.37
C SER A 156 -40.37 -8.79 -1.70
N ILE A 157 -39.46 -7.85 -2.00
CA ILE A 157 -39.44 -6.51 -1.42
C ILE A 157 -39.34 -5.47 -2.54
N ALA A 158 -40.35 -4.62 -2.71
CA ALA A 158 -40.35 -3.47 -3.62
C ALA A 158 -40.49 -2.17 -2.82
N VAL A 159 -39.47 -1.30 -2.80
CA VAL A 159 -39.47 -0.04 -2.05
C VAL A 159 -39.08 1.14 -2.96
N GLY A 160 -40.03 1.99 -3.29
CA GLY A 160 -39.85 3.15 -4.16
C GLY A 160 -41.05 3.37 -5.09
N ARG A 161 -41.16 4.56 -5.69
CA ARG A 161 -42.20 4.81 -6.70
C ARG A 161 -41.93 3.95 -7.93
N LEU A 162 -42.91 3.17 -8.40
CA LEU A 162 -42.77 2.22 -9.53
C LEU A 162 -41.72 1.11 -9.32
N ALA A 163 -41.27 0.84 -8.09
CA ALA A 163 -40.38 -0.29 -7.83
C ALA A 163 -41.11 -1.62 -8.11
N GLN A 164 -40.44 -2.57 -8.76
CA GLN A 164 -41.03 -3.85 -9.16
C GLN A 164 -40.16 -5.03 -8.75
N ALA A 165 -40.69 -5.93 -7.91
CA ALA A 165 -40.07 -7.18 -7.47
C ALA A 165 -40.99 -8.35 -7.86
N SER A 166 -40.71 -9.01 -8.99
CA SER A 166 -41.69 -9.85 -9.69
C SER A 166 -41.61 -11.35 -9.39
N THR A 167 -40.56 -11.80 -8.72
CA THR A 167 -40.21 -13.22 -8.54
C THR A 167 -39.81 -13.51 -7.11
N ALA A 168 -39.72 -14.80 -6.73
CA ALA A 168 -39.49 -15.20 -5.36
C ALA A 168 -38.15 -14.64 -4.82
N ARG A 169 -38.18 -14.11 -3.60
CA ARG A 169 -37.03 -13.50 -2.89
C ARG A 169 -36.33 -12.36 -3.64
N SER A 170 -36.98 -11.76 -4.63
CA SER A 170 -36.46 -10.60 -5.35
C SER A 170 -36.57 -9.32 -4.52
N VAL A 171 -35.60 -8.41 -4.67
CA VAL A 171 -35.53 -7.15 -3.91
C VAL A 171 -35.31 -5.99 -4.88
N ALA A 172 -36.26 -5.06 -4.98
CA ALA A 172 -36.17 -3.84 -5.78
C ALA A 172 -36.31 -2.60 -4.88
N ILE A 173 -35.25 -1.82 -4.71
CA ILE A 173 -35.25 -0.64 -3.84
C ILE A 173 -34.74 0.58 -4.62
N GLY A 174 -35.64 1.53 -4.90
CA GLY A 174 -35.37 2.73 -5.69
C GLY A 174 -36.54 3.12 -6.58
N THR A 175 -36.54 4.33 -7.11
CA THR A 175 -37.57 4.78 -8.05
C THR A 175 -37.41 4.05 -9.38
N GLY A 176 -38.42 3.29 -9.80
CA GLY A 176 -38.38 2.49 -11.04
C GLY A 176 -37.42 1.30 -11.01
N ALA A 177 -36.88 0.91 -9.85
CA ALA A 177 -36.04 -0.28 -9.74
C ALA A 177 -36.82 -1.54 -10.12
N SER A 178 -36.19 -2.45 -10.88
CA SER A 178 -36.79 -3.66 -11.44
C SER A 178 -35.97 -4.89 -11.06
N ALA A 179 -36.52 -5.79 -10.26
CA ALA A 179 -35.94 -7.10 -9.96
C ALA A 179 -36.90 -8.19 -10.47
N THR A 180 -36.66 -8.65 -11.69
CA THR A 180 -37.53 -9.61 -12.40
C THR A 180 -36.95 -11.01 -12.50
N GLY A 181 -35.66 -11.20 -12.19
CA GLY A 181 -35.06 -12.52 -12.04
C GLY A 181 -35.35 -13.14 -10.68
N ASP A 182 -35.49 -14.46 -10.59
CA ASP A 182 -35.62 -15.18 -9.31
C ASP A 182 -34.40 -14.92 -8.40
N GLU A 183 -34.60 -14.60 -7.12
CA GLU A 183 -33.55 -14.13 -6.19
C GLU A 183 -32.79 -12.85 -6.61
N ALA A 184 -33.27 -12.08 -7.58
CA ALA A 184 -32.57 -10.88 -8.06
C ALA A 184 -32.63 -9.70 -7.08
N THR A 185 -31.58 -8.87 -7.05
CA THR A 185 -31.52 -7.65 -6.22
C THR A 185 -31.20 -6.43 -7.08
N ALA A 186 -32.12 -5.47 -7.17
CA ALA A 186 -31.96 -4.18 -7.81
C ALA A 186 -32.02 -3.05 -6.76
N LEU A 187 -30.95 -2.26 -6.62
CA LEU A 187 -30.84 -1.16 -5.64
C LEU A 187 -30.34 0.12 -6.34
N GLY A 188 -31.23 1.08 -6.57
CA GLY A 188 -30.93 2.34 -7.27
C GLY A 188 -32.12 2.86 -8.08
N GLU A 189 -32.06 4.12 -8.54
CA GLU A 189 -33.04 4.62 -9.51
C GLU A 189 -32.86 3.89 -10.85
N ALA A 190 -33.94 3.29 -11.36
CA ALA A 190 -33.99 2.54 -12.61
C ALA A 190 -32.98 1.37 -12.73
N ALA A 191 -32.46 0.85 -11.62
CA ALA A 191 -31.65 -0.36 -11.62
C ALA A 191 -32.49 -1.57 -12.11
N ASP A 192 -31.95 -2.39 -13.02
CA ASP A 192 -32.62 -3.56 -13.58
C ASP A 192 -31.80 -4.84 -13.36
N ALA A 193 -32.37 -5.77 -12.59
CA ALA A 193 -31.82 -7.09 -12.32
C ALA A 193 -32.80 -8.15 -12.86
N SER A 194 -32.62 -8.52 -14.13
CA SER A 194 -33.50 -9.45 -14.86
C SER A 194 -32.98 -10.89 -14.94
N GLY A 195 -31.69 -11.10 -14.69
CA GLY A 195 -31.11 -12.45 -14.57
C GLY A 195 -31.46 -13.13 -13.24
N GLN A 196 -31.57 -14.47 -13.23
CA GLN A 196 -31.69 -15.23 -11.98
C GLN A 196 -30.47 -14.99 -11.08
N ALA A 197 -30.69 -14.70 -9.80
CA ALA A 197 -29.69 -14.32 -8.81
C ALA A 197 -28.79 -13.13 -9.23
N ALA A 198 -29.28 -12.28 -10.14
CA ALA A 198 -28.56 -11.09 -10.59
C ALA A 198 -28.58 -9.97 -9.55
N ILE A 199 -27.51 -9.18 -9.48
CA ILE A 199 -27.38 -8.06 -8.53
C ILE A 199 -27.04 -6.80 -9.30
N ALA A 200 -27.97 -5.84 -9.35
CA ALA A 200 -27.77 -4.50 -9.90
C ALA A 200 -27.79 -3.45 -8.78
N ILE A 201 -26.69 -2.70 -8.60
CA ILE A 201 -26.56 -1.67 -7.56
C ILE A 201 -26.03 -0.37 -8.17
N GLY A 202 -26.88 0.65 -8.21
CA GLY A 202 -26.59 1.99 -8.71
C GLY A 202 -27.64 2.51 -9.68
N ASN A 203 -27.51 3.78 -10.10
CA ASN A 203 -28.44 4.40 -11.04
C ASN A 203 -28.21 3.85 -12.47
N ASP A 204 -29.28 3.35 -13.10
CA ASP A 204 -29.27 2.68 -14.42
C ASP A 204 -28.31 1.48 -14.51
N ALA A 205 -28.04 0.78 -13.40
CA ALA A 205 -27.27 -0.46 -13.42
C ALA A 205 -28.12 -1.60 -14.00
N GLU A 206 -27.58 -2.34 -14.97
CA GLU A 206 -28.26 -3.45 -15.66
C GLU A 206 -27.49 -4.77 -15.45
N SER A 207 -28.17 -5.75 -14.84
CA SER A 207 -27.66 -7.10 -14.60
C SER A 207 -28.63 -8.14 -15.18
N SER A 208 -28.42 -8.52 -16.44
CA SER A 208 -29.31 -9.40 -17.20
C SER A 208 -28.83 -10.85 -17.31
N GLY A 209 -27.55 -11.12 -17.04
CA GLY A 209 -27.01 -12.47 -17.02
C GLY A 209 -27.38 -13.27 -15.75
N VAL A 210 -27.46 -14.60 -15.83
CA VAL A 210 -27.69 -15.46 -14.66
C VAL A 210 -26.48 -15.39 -13.72
N GLY A 211 -26.71 -15.04 -12.44
CA GLY A 211 -25.68 -14.85 -11.43
C GLY A 211 -24.72 -13.70 -11.70
N SER A 212 -25.14 -12.73 -12.53
CA SER A 212 -24.35 -11.55 -12.87
C SER A 212 -24.39 -10.49 -11.76
N ILE A 213 -23.34 -9.67 -11.68
CA ILE A 213 -23.24 -8.56 -10.74
C ILE A 213 -22.87 -7.29 -11.50
N ALA A 214 -23.68 -6.24 -11.38
CA ALA A 214 -23.47 -4.90 -11.90
C ALA A 214 -23.47 -3.88 -10.73
N ILE A 215 -22.36 -3.20 -10.47
CA ILE A 215 -22.25 -2.21 -9.38
C ILE A 215 -21.61 -0.91 -9.90
N GLY A 216 -22.37 0.19 -9.91
CA GLY A 216 -21.90 1.50 -10.34
C GLY A 216 -23.04 2.37 -10.88
N SER A 217 -22.75 3.63 -11.17
CA SER A 217 -23.72 4.62 -11.66
C SER A 217 -23.39 5.10 -13.06
N ASN A 218 -24.40 5.49 -13.82
CA ASN A 218 -24.25 6.26 -15.04
C ASN A 218 -23.75 7.69 -14.75
N THR A 219 -22.67 8.12 -15.39
CA THR A 219 -22.08 9.47 -15.25
C THR A 219 -22.42 10.35 -16.46
N ALA A 220 -23.67 10.83 -16.50
CA ALA A 220 -24.11 12.00 -17.27
C ALA A 220 -23.80 12.01 -18.79
N GLY A 221 -24.63 11.32 -19.59
CA GLY A 221 -24.78 11.56 -21.02
C GLY A 221 -25.96 10.78 -21.60
N ALA A 222 -26.95 11.48 -22.16
CA ALA A 222 -28.30 10.96 -22.44
C ALA A 222 -28.45 9.91 -23.56
N ASP A 223 -27.39 9.19 -23.96
CA ASP A 223 -27.44 8.16 -25.01
C ASP A 223 -26.60 6.89 -24.69
N VAL A 224 -26.08 6.76 -23.46
CA VAL A 224 -25.11 5.71 -23.12
C VAL A 224 -25.69 4.77 -22.06
N PHE A 225 -25.77 3.48 -22.40
CA PHE A 225 -26.13 2.41 -21.48
C PHE A 225 -25.23 2.43 -20.24
N GLY A 226 -25.81 2.29 -19.05
CA GLY A 226 -25.13 2.32 -17.75
C GLY A 226 -24.16 1.15 -17.52
N VAL A 227 -24.03 0.70 -16.27
CA VAL A 227 -23.22 -0.49 -15.97
C VAL A 227 -23.94 -1.73 -16.50
N ILE A 228 -23.30 -2.52 -17.37
CA ILE A 228 -23.91 -3.70 -18.00
C ILE A 228 -23.16 -4.98 -17.63
N ALA A 229 -23.88 -5.93 -17.04
CA ALA A 229 -23.45 -7.30 -16.82
C ALA A 229 -24.39 -8.29 -17.56
N GLY A 230 -24.18 -8.46 -18.87
CA GLY A 230 -25.07 -9.23 -19.74
C GLY A 230 -24.76 -10.73 -19.87
N GLY A 231 -23.52 -11.13 -19.61
CA GLY A 231 -23.10 -12.54 -19.66
C GLY A 231 -23.45 -13.31 -18.40
N ARG A 232 -23.47 -14.65 -18.48
CA ARG A 232 -23.65 -15.50 -17.29
C ARG A 232 -22.44 -15.43 -16.35
N ALA A 233 -22.68 -15.32 -15.06
CA ALA A 233 -21.66 -15.29 -13.99
C ALA A 233 -20.58 -14.21 -14.18
N THR A 234 -20.99 -13.00 -14.58
CA THR A 234 -20.10 -11.86 -14.83
C THR A 234 -20.05 -10.89 -13.66
N ILE A 235 -18.97 -10.09 -13.56
CA ILE A 235 -18.81 -9.06 -12.52
C ILE A 235 -18.39 -7.72 -13.17
N ALA A 236 -19.31 -6.77 -13.28
CA ALA A 236 -19.08 -5.41 -13.77
C ALA A 236 -19.13 -4.40 -12.60
N ILE A 237 -18.02 -3.72 -12.32
CA ILE A 237 -17.90 -2.77 -11.20
C ILE A 237 -17.22 -1.47 -11.63
N GLY A 238 -17.91 -0.33 -11.48
CA GLY A 238 -17.45 1.00 -11.86
C GLY A 238 -18.42 1.71 -12.81
N SER A 239 -18.34 3.04 -12.94
CA SER A 239 -19.16 3.79 -13.89
C SER A 239 -18.94 3.29 -15.33
N GLU A 240 -20.04 3.05 -16.05
CA GLU A 240 -20.02 2.71 -17.49
C GLU A 240 -19.20 1.46 -17.86
N THR A 241 -19.06 0.54 -16.90
CA THR A 241 -18.40 -0.76 -17.13
C THR A 241 -19.29 -1.72 -17.90
N ARG A 242 -18.71 -2.50 -18.83
CA ARG A 242 -19.47 -3.32 -19.78
C ARG A 242 -18.93 -4.73 -19.95
N ILE A 243 -19.82 -5.70 -19.80
CA ILE A 243 -19.54 -7.11 -20.03
C ILE A 243 -20.68 -7.75 -20.81
N TYR A 244 -20.34 -8.37 -21.94
CA TYR A 244 -21.31 -9.02 -22.82
C TYR A 244 -21.17 -10.55 -22.89
N ALA A 245 -20.06 -11.10 -22.41
CA ALA A 245 -19.72 -12.52 -22.57
C ALA A 245 -19.71 -13.27 -21.22
N ASP A 246 -19.96 -14.57 -21.27
CA ASP A 246 -19.99 -15.44 -20.09
C ASP A 246 -18.65 -15.47 -19.34
N GLY A 247 -18.72 -15.45 -18.01
CA GLY A 247 -17.57 -15.62 -17.11
C GLY A 247 -16.54 -14.49 -17.13
N ALA A 248 -16.88 -13.34 -17.73
CA ALA A 248 -16.00 -12.20 -17.82
C ALA A 248 -16.13 -11.25 -16.61
N ILE A 249 -15.06 -10.53 -16.30
CA ILE A 249 -14.93 -9.61 -15.17
C ILE A 249 -14.40 -8.28 -15.71
N ALA A 250 -15.07 -7.17 -15.37
CA ALA A 250 -14.63 -5.80 -15.69
C ALA A 250 -14.75 -4.93 -14.44
N ILE A 251 -13.63 -4.37 -13.98
CA ILE A 251 -13.58 -3.56 -12.76
C ILE A 251 -12.78 -2.28 -13.04
N GLY A 252 -13.45 -1.13 -13.04
CA GLY A 252 -12.84 0.20 -13.24
C GLY A 252 -13.75 1.11 -14.06
N GLY A 253 -14.04 2.30 -13.54
CA GLY A 253 -14.94 3.26 -14.20
C GLY A 253 -14.31 3.99 -15.39
N ASP A 254 -15.06 4.93 -15.95
CA ASP A 254 -14.59 5.87 -16.97
C ASP A 254 -13.70 6.98 -16.35
N LEU A 255 -12.46 7.12 -16.84
CA LEU A 255 -11.48 8.11 -16.37
C LEU A 255 -11.53 9.44 -17.14
N ASP A 256 -12.01 9.44 -18.38
CA ASP A 256 -12.01 10.61 -19.28
C ASP A 256 -13.41 11.15 -19.64
N ASN A 257 -14.47 10.50 -19.15
CA ASN A 257 -15.89 10.79 -19.38
C ASN A 257 -16.27 10.75 -20.86
N ASP A 258 -15.63 9.87 -21.65
CA ASP A 258 -15.96 9.66 -23.05
C ASP A 258 -17.15 8.71 -23.28
N GLY A 259 -17.68 8.12 -22.20
CA GLY A 259 -18.75 7.14 -22.25
C GLY A 259 -18.28 5.69 -22.14
N LEU A 260 -16.98 5.42 -21.99
CA LEU A 260 -16.38 4.08 -22.05
C LEU A 260 -15.53 3.74 -20.81
N GLY A 261 -16.16 3.14 -19.79
CA GLY A 261 -15.44 2.49 -18.70
C GLY A 261 -14.76 1.16 -19.11
N SER A 262 -14.28 0.40 -18.11
CA SER A 262 -13.64 -0.91 -18.38
C SER A 262 -14.58 -1.89 -19.08
N SER A 263 -14.04 -2.67 -20.03
CA SER A 263 -14.85 -3.56 -20.86
C SER A 263 -14.18 -4.91 -21.15
N ALA A 264 -14.99 -5.97 -21.06
CA ALA A 264 -14.59 -7.36 -21.30
C ALA A 264 -15.57 -8.04 -22.29
N ASN A 265 -15.10 -8.31 -23.52
CA ASN A 265 -15.96 -8.63 -24.67
C ASN A 265 -15.99 -10.10 -25.10
N ALA A 266 -15.12 -10.95 -24.57
CA ALA A 266 -15.10 -12.39 -24.89
C ALA A 266 -15.18 -13.26 -23.62
N THR A 267 -15.50 -14.53 -23.81
CA THR A 267 -15.67 -15.48 -22.71
C THR A 267 -14.40 -15.61 -21.89
N GLY A 268 -14.52 -15.49 -20.56
CA GLY A 268 -13.39 -15.61 -19.62
C GLY A 268 -12.47 -14.39 -19.55
N ASN A 269 -12.85 -13.26 -20.14
CA ASN A 269 -12.02 -12.06 -20.13
C ASN A 269 -11.99 -11.37 -18.76
N VAL A 270 -10.85 -10.77 -18.42
CA VAL A 270 -10.68 -10.03 -17.16
C VAL A 270 -10.08 -8.67 -17.46
N ALA A 271 -10.85 -7.59 -17.30
CA ALA A 271 -10.41 -6.20 -17.45
C ALA A 271 -10.37 -5.53 -16.07
N LEU A 272 -9.18 -5.14 -15.59
CA LEU A 272 -8.96 -4.57 -14.27
C LEU A 272 -8.28 -3.21 -14.39
N GLY A 273 -8.99 -2.13 -14.10
CA GLY A 273 -8.55 -0.74 -14.18
C GLY A 273 -9.48 0.10 -15.06
N ALA A 274 -9.57 1.40 -14.79
CA ALA A 274 -10.37 2.33 -15.58
C ALA A 274 -9.94 2.32 -17.06
N ASP A 275 -10.91 2.30 -17.97
CA ASP A 275 -10.74 2.20 -19.43
C ASP A 275 -9.89 1.00 -19.89
N SER A 276 -9.78 -0.06 -19.06
CA SER A 276 -9.12 -1.30 -19.49
C SER A 276 -10.00 -2.10 -20.42
N PHE A 277 -9.42 -2.68 -21.46
CA PHE A 277 -10.15 -3.32 -22.55
C PHE A 277 -9.61 -4.70 -22.89
N ALA A 278 -10.39 -5.76 -22.60
CA ALA A 278 -10.06 -7.14 -22.90
C ALA A 278 -10.94 -7.67 -24.03
N VAL A 279 -10.34 -7.93 -25.20
CA VAL A 279 -11.02 -8.32 -26.45
C VAL A 279 -10.67 -9.74 -26.88
N GLY A 280 -9.42 -10.17 -26.73
CA GLY A 280 -9.00 -11.54 -27.04
C GLY A 280 -9.76 -12.56 -26.18
N LEU A 281 -10.00 -13.76 -26.69
CA LEU A 281 -10.62 -14.85 -25.91
C LEU A 281 -9.71 -15.23 -24.74
N ASN A 282 -10.30 -15.41 -23.53
CA ASN A 282 -9.56 -15.82 -22.33
C ASN A 282 -8.36 -14.88 -22.01
N SER A 283 -8.55 -13.57 -22.22
CA SER A 283 -7.48 -12.57 -22.05
C SER A 283 -7.67 -11.71 -20.80
N VAL A 284 -6.57 -11.18 -20.28
CA VAL A 284 -6.52 -10.38 -19.04
C VAL A 284 -5.85 -9.04 -19.31
N ALA A 285 -6.56 -7.92 -19.14
CA ALA A 285 -6.02 -6.57 -19.17
C ALA A 285 -5.89 -6.02 -17.74
N ILE A 286 -4.68 -5.64 -17.30
CA ILE A 286 -4.39 -5.21 -15.92
C ILE A 286 -3.75 -3.82 -15.89
N GLY A 287 -4.46 -2.86 -15.31
CA GLY A 287 -4.09 -1.45 -15.16
C GLY A 287 -4.92 -0.53 -16.07
N ALA A 288 -5.05 0.75 -15.68
CA ALA A 288 -5.87 1.70 -16.42
C ALA A 288 -5.42 1.88 -17.89
N GLY A 289 -6.36 1.87 -18.84
CA GLY A 289 -6.09 1.97 -20.28
C GLY A 289 -5.30 0.79 -20.87
N SER A 290 -5.22 -0.35 -20.19
CA SER A 290 -4.55 -1.54 -20.74
C SER A 290 -5.43 -2.24 -21.77
N ILE A 291 -4.83 -2.72 -22.85
CA ILE A 291 -5.55 -3.38 -23.95
C ILE A 291 -5.00 -4.80 -24.12
N ALA A 292 -5.87 -5.80 -23.98
CA ALA A 292 -5.56 -7.21 -24.26
C ALA A 292 -6.35 -7.66 -25.51
N ASP A 293 -5.70 -7.57 -26.67
CA ASP A 293 -6.27 -7.86 -27.99
C ASP A 293 -5.93 -9.27 -28.51
N LEU A 294 -4.97 -9.95 -27.90
CA LEU A 294 -4.56 -11.31 -28.23
C LEU A 294 -5.26 -12.35 -27.36
N ASN A 295 -5.66 -13.48 -27.96
CA ASN A 295 -6.20 -14.64 -27.23
C ASN A 295 -5.16 -15.21 -26.25
N ASP A 296 -5.61 -15.74 -25.11
CA ASP A 296 -4.77 -16.41 -24.09
C ASP A 296 -3.58 -15.55 -23.61
N SER A 297 -3.81 -14.24 -23.45
CA SER A 297 -2.75 -13.28 -23.11
C SER A 297 -3.06 -12.46 -21.85
N VAL A 298 -2.01 -11.96 -21.20
CA VAL A 298 -2.10 -10.98 -20.11
C VAL A 298 -1.40 -9.69 -20.56
N SER A 299 -2.16 -8.61 -20.73
CA SER A 299 -1.63 -7.29 -21.03
C SER A 299 -1.63 -6.40 -19.79
N VAL A 300 -0.51 -5.73 -19.52
CA VAL A 300 -0.37 -4.76 -18.42
C VAL A 300 -0.30 -3.31 -18.91
N GLY A 301 -0.65 -3.05 -20.17
CA GLY A 301 -0.53 -1.73 -20.78
C GLY A 301 -1.11 -1.63 -22.18
N SER A 302 -0.70 -0.59 -22.89
CA SER A 302 -1.06 -0.31 -24.29
C SER A 302 0.17 0.11 -25.09
N GLU A 303 -0.01 0.39 -26.39
CA GLU A 303 1.07 0.90 -27.24
C GLU A 303 1.68 2.21 -26.71
N THR A 304 0.85 3.08 -26.11
CA THR A 304 1.26 4.40 -25.61
C THR A 304 1.61 4.38 -24.12
N ASN A 305 1.23 3.35 -23.37
CA ASN A 305 1.43 3.27 -21.92
C ASN A 305 1.83 1.86 -21.49
N ARG A 306 3.15 1.57 -21.47
CA ARG A 306 3.70 0.29 -21.01
C ARG A 306 4.10 0.36 -19.55
N ARG A 307 3.81 -0.71 -18.80
CA ARG A 307 4.15 -0.82 -17.38
C ARG A 307 5.34 -1.75 -17.16
N VAL A 308 6.20 -1.37 -16.21
CA VAL A 308 7.27 -2.24 -15.72
C VAL A 308 6.69 -3.21 -14.70
N ILE A 309 6.92 -4.52 -14.89
CA ILE A 309 6.55 -5.55 -13.91
C ILE A 309 7.68 -5.68 -12.90
N THR A 310 7.43 -5.30 -11.66
CA THR A 310 8.42 -5.31 -10.56
C THR A 310 8.13 -6.45 -9.59
N ASN A 311 9.09 -6.76 -8.70
CA ASN A 311 8.99 -7.87 -7.72
C ASN A 311 8.81 -9.27 -8.33
N VAL A 312 9.30 -9.48 -9.55
CA VAL A 312 9.39 -10.80 -10.18
C VAL A 312 10.58 -11.55 -9.57
N ALA A 313 10.35 -12.75 -9.01
CA ALA A 313 11.43 -13.62 -8.56
C ALA A 313 12.13 -14.29 -9.76
N PRO A 314 13.41 -14.72 -9.64
CA PRO A 314 14.10 -15.42 -10.72
C PRO A 314 13.34 -16.67 -11.21
N GLY A 315 13.05 -16.73 -12.51
CA GLY A 315 12.44 -17.91 -13.15
C GLY A 315 13.39 -19.12 -13.16
N TYR A 316 12.86 -20.33 -12.92
CA TYR A 316 13.64 -21.58 -12.88
C TYR A 316 13.04 -22.69 -13.76
N ARG A 317 11.96 -22.39 -14.49
CA ARG A 317 11.33 -23.23 -15.50
C ARG A 317 11.15 -22.41 -16.78
N ASP A 318 10.97 -23.08 -17.90
CA ASP A 318 10.85 -22.45 -19.22
C ASP A 318 9.61 -21.55 -19.37
N ASP A 319 8.61 -21.72 -18.50
CA ASP A 319 7.35 -20.97 -18.45
C ASP A 319 7.37 -19.79 -17.44
N HIS A 320 8.53 -19.49 -16.81
CA HIS A 320 8.64 -18.42 -15.83
C HIS A 320 9.10 -17.09 -16.44
N ALA A 321 8.61 -15.97 -15.89
CA ALA A 321 9.12 -14.64 -16.20
C ALA A 321 10.59 -14.48 -15.75
N VAL A 322 11.40 -13.81 -16.56
CA VAL A 322 12.81 -13.53 -16.26
C VAL A 322 13.00 -12.15 -15.67
N THR A 323 13.94 -12.01 -14.73
CA THR A 323 14.30 -10.72 -14.13
C THR A 323 15.46 -10.07 -14.88
N LEU A 324 15.58 -8.74 -14.81
CA LEU A 324 16.78 -8.04 -15.28
C LEU A 324 18.05 -8.55 -14.57
N GLY A 325 17.93 -8.99 -13.31
CA GLY A 325 19.03 -9.62 -12.59
C GLY A 325 19.47 -10.97 -13.18
N GLN A 326 18.55 -11.77 -13.72
CA GLN A 326 18.88 -13.02 -14.42
C GLN A 326 19.47 -12.77 -15.80
N VAL A 327 18.92 -11.79 -16.54
CA VAL A 327 19.48 -11.38 -17.84
C VAL A 327 20.87 -10.79 -17.62
N ASN A 328 21.03 -9.93 -16.62
CA ASN A 328 22.34 -9.43 -16.23
C ASN A 328 23.23 -10.54 -15.68
N ALA A 329 22.76 -11.51 -14.89
CA ALA A 329 23.59 -12.66 -14.49
C ALA A 329 24.02 -13.53 -15.67
N LEU A 330 23.19 -13.66 -16.72
CA LEU A 330 23.57 -14.29 -17.98
C LEU A 330 24.61 -13.46 -18.74
N LEU A 331 24.51 -12.12 -18.66
CA LEU A 331 25.42 -11.16 -19.31
C LEU A 331 26.66 -10.78 -18.48
N SER A 332 26.66 -11.03 -17.16
CA SER A 332 27.61 -10.48 -16.18
C SER A 332 28.03 -11.50 -15.10
N GLY A 333 27.62 -12.77 -15.20
CA GLY A 333 27.93 -13.83 -14.23
C GLY A 333 29.29 -14.48 -14.51
N GLY A 334 30.29 -14.09 -13.71
CA GLY A 334 31.60 -14.74 -13.64
C GLY A 334 31.54 -16.15 -13.06
N GLY A 335 31.40 -17.13 -13.95
CA GLY A 335 31.64 -18.56 -13.71
C GLY A 335 31.98 -19.25 -15.02
N THR A 336 33.29 -19.25 -15.35
CA THR A 336 33.99 -19.82 -16.53
C THR A 336 33.46 -19.37 -17.91
N PRO A 337 34.21 -18.54 -18.67
CA PRO A 337 33.71 -17.82 -19.83
C PRO A 337 33.76 -18.72 -21.07
N GLY A 338 32.64 -19.35 -21.35
CA GLY A 338 32.40 -20.13 -22.55
C GLY A 338 31.05 -19.75 -23.15
N VAL A 339 31.01 -19.16 -24.36
CA VAL A 339 29.74 -19.07 -25.11
C VAL A 339 29.47 -20.46 -25.69
N VAL A 340 28.58 -21.21 -25.03
CA VAL A 340 28.14 -22.55 -25.46
C VAL A 340 26.82 -22.40 -26.20
N VAL A 341 26.82 -22.66 -27.51
CA VAL A 341 25.59 -22.71 -28.33
C VAL A 341 25.37 -24.15 -28.78
N ASN A 342 24.41 -24.82 -28.16
CA ASN A 342 24.00 -26.18 -28.55
C ASN A 342 23.07 -26.12 -29.76
N VAL A 343 23.36 -26.90 -30.80
CA VAL A 343 22.61 -26.85 -32.06
C VAL A 343 21.73 -28.08 -32.27
N ASP A 344 22.01 -29.24 -31.65
CA ASP A 344 21.12 -30.42 -31.62
C ASP A 344 21.55 -31.43 -30.53
N GLY A 345 20.59 -32.05 -29.83
CA GLY A 345 20.78 -32.72 -28.53
C GLY A 345 21.47 -34.10 -28.49
N GLY A 346 22.74 -34.21 -28.89
CA GLY A 346 23.54 -35.45 -28.78
C GLY A 346 24.65 -35.42 -27.72
N PHE A 347 25.56 -34.45 -27.80
CA PHE A 347 26.73 -34.24 -26.95
C PHE A 347 27.01 -32.74 -26.78
N SER A 348 26.94 -32.25 -25.53
CA SER A 348 27.09 -30.83 -25.23
C SER A 348 28.47 -30.28 -25.65
N PRO A 349 28.54 -29.07 -26.26
CA PRO A 349 29.81 -28.39 -26.48
C PRO A 349 30.50 -28.11 -25.13
N THR A 350 31.83 -28.17 -25.12
CA THR A 350 32.65 -27.95 -23.93
C THR A 350 33.57 -26.75 -24.16
N ALA A 351 33.48 -25.74 -23.30
CA ALA A 351 34.30 -24.53 -23.36
C ALA A 351 34.99 -24.34 -21.99
N THR A 352 36.17 -24.94 -21.80
CA THR A 352 36.90 -24.91 -20.51
C THR A 352 37.90 -23.75 -20.41
N GLY A 353 38.33 -23.20 -21.54
CA GLY A 353 39.28 -22.10 -21.58
C GLY A 353 38.67 -20.75 -21.21
N THR A 354 39.45 -19.86 -20.60
CA THR A 354 39.01 -18.51 -20.25
C THR A 354 38.75 -17.65 -21.48
N GLY A 355 37.49 -17.27 -21.74
CA GLY A 355 37.12 -16.43 -22.90
C GLY A 355 36.86 -17.24 -24.16
N SER A 356 36.59 -18.54 -24.02
CA SER A 356 36.42 -19.46 -25.14
C SER A 356 35.00 -19.45 -25.70
N ILE A 357 34.83 -19.94 -26.93
CA ILE A 357 33.54 -20.06 -27.64
C ILE A 357 33.47 -21.47 -28.23
N ALA A 358 32.41 -22.22 -27.92
CA ALA A 358 32.17 -23.56 -28.47
C ALA A 358 30.75 -23.67 -29.06
N ILE A 359 30.68 -23.85 -30.38
CA ILE A 359 29.43 -23.92 -31.16
C ILE A 359 29.41 -25.22 -31.98
N GLY A 360 28.47 -26.11 -31.68
CA GLY A 360 28.30 -27.40 -32.37
C GLY A 360 28.39 -28.64 -31.46
N ASP A 361 27.75 -29.73 -31.89
CA ASP A 361 27.70 -31.01 -31.17
C ASP A 361 29.12 -31.56 -30.94
N GLY A 362 29.49 -31.76 -29.66
CA GLY A 362 30.81 -32.25 -29.27
C GLY A 362 32.00 -31.32 -29.58
N ALA A 363 31.78 -30.02 -29.81
CA ALA A 363 32.86 -29.04 -29.95
C ALA A 363 33.63 -28.83 -28.63
N ILE A 364 34.97 -28.74 -28.68
CA ILE A 364 35.84 -28.63 -27.49
C ILE A 364 36.76 -27.40 -27.60
N ALA A 365 36.55 -26.38 -26.78
CA ALA A 365 37.36 -25.17 -26.68
C ALA A 365 38.09 -25.12 -25.32
N ASP A 366 39.26 -25.75 -25.22
CA ASP A 366 40.03 -25.86 -23.97
C ASP A 366 41.04 -24.72 -23.76
N GLY A 367 41.54 -24.12 -24.85
CA GLY A 367 42.47 -23.00 -24.76
C GLY A 367 41.81 -21.70 -24.28
N SER A 368 42.54 -20.87 -23.53
CA SER A 368 42.11 -19.50 -23.22
C SER A 368 41.87 -18.72 -24.52
N GLU A 369 40.78 -17.96 -24.63
CA GLU A 369 40.37 -17.22 -25.84
C GLU A 369 40.18 -18.09 -27.10
N ALA A 370 40.01 -19.41 -26.94
CA ALA A 370 39.83 -20.32 -28.07
C ALA A 370 38.43 -20.21 -28.69
N VAL A 371 38.33 -20.29 -30.03
CA VAL A 371 37.06 -20.23 -30.77
C VAL A 371 36.87 -21.52 -31.56
N VAL A 372 35.73 -22.17 -31.37
CA VAL A 372 35.39 -23.46 -32.01
C VAL A 372 34.00 -23.39 -32.61
N VAL A 373 33.93 -23.63 -33.92
CA VAL A 373 32.67 -23.72 -34.67
C VAL A 373 32.67 -24.96 -35.55
N GLY A 374 31.84 -25.95 -35.24
CA GLY A 374 31.72 -27.21 -35.99
C GLY A 374 31.50 -28.42 -35.09
N ALA A 375 30.90 -29.48 -35.63
CA ALA A 375 30.71 -30.72 -34.89
C ALA A 375 32.06 -31.44 -34.66
N THR A 376 32.32 -31.87 -33.43
CA THR A 376 33.52 -32.65 -33.04
C THR A 376 34.85 -31.95 -33.38
N SER A 377 34.89 -30.61 -33.46
CA SER A 377 36.12 -29.84 -33.62
C SER A 377 36.75 -29.46 -32.27
N GLY A 378 38.06 -29.24 -32.25
CA GLY A 378 38.84 -29.01 -31.03
C GLY A 378 39.84 -27.86 -31.14
N ALA A 379 39.83 -26.93 -30.18
CA ALA A 379 40.84 -25.87 -30.02
C ALA A 379 41.45 -25.94 -28.62
N ASN A 380 42.63 -26.57 -28.50
CA ASN A 380 43.27 -26.87 -27.21
C ASN A 380 44.37 -25.86 -26.84
N GLY A 381 44.88 -25.11 -27.81
CA GLY A 381 45.89 -24.06 -27.56
C GLY A 381 45.27 -22.72 -27.19
N ASN A 382 45.97 -21.91 -26.41
CA ASN A 382 45.52 -20.54 -26.09
C ASN A 382 45.44 -19.69 -27.36
N GLY A 383 44.35 -18.95 -27.57
CA GLY A 383 44.08 -18.15 -28.76
C GLY A 383 43.85 -18.98 -30.03
N ALA A 384 43.61 -20.30 -29.91
CA ALA A 384 43.41 -21.17 -31.06
C ALA A 384 42.00 -21.00 -31.67
N THR A 385 41.91 -21.02 -33.00
CA THR A 385 40.65 -20.84 -33.73
C THR A 385 40.39 -22.04 -34.64
N THR A 386 39.19 -22.62 -34.56
CA THR A 386 38.74 -23.69 -35.46
C THR A 386 37.38 -23.38 -36.08
N PHE A 387 37.25 -23.69 -37.37
CA PHE A 387 35.99 -23.59 -38.11
C PHE A 387 35.85 -24.74 -39.11
N GLY A 388 34.87 -25.62 -38.90
CA GLY A 388 34.64 -26.83 -39.72
C GLY A 388 34.60 -28.11 -38.87
N GLY A 389 33.79 -29.09 -39.28
CA GLY A 389 33.67 -30.36 -38.56
C GLY A 389 35.01 -31.11 -38.49
N PHE A 390 35.32 -31.70 -37.33
CA PHE A 390 36.58 -32.41 -37.05
C PHE A 390 37.88 -31.58 -37.20
N ALA A 391 37.79 -30.25 -37.32
CA ALA A 391 38.97 -29.39 -37.34
C ALA A 391 39.67 -29.38 -35.98
N ASN A 392 41.02 -29.36 -35.97
CA ASN A 392 41.82 -29.38 -34.74
C ASN A 392 42.91 -28.30 -34.77
N ALA A 393 42.94 -27.45 -33.75
CA ALA A 393 44.01 -26.47 -33.51
C ALA A 393 44.59 -26.68 -32.10
N THR A 394 45.73 -27.37 -32.01
CA THR A 394 46.31 -27.80 -30.73
C THR A 394 47.42 -26.89 -30.21
N GLY A 395 48.00 -26.06 -31.06
CA GLY A 395 49.03 -25.10 -30.67
C GLY A 395 48.49 -23.74 -30.22
N THR A 396 49.29 -23.00 -29.45
CA THR A 396 48.99 -21.60 -29.07
C THR A 396 48.94 -20.73 -30.33
N ASN A 397 47.92 -19.89 -30.45
CA ASN A 397 47.62 -19.04 -31.62
C ASN A 397 47.43 -19.82 -32.95
N ALA A 398 47.14 -21.12 -32.88
CA ALA A 398 46.92 -21.94 -34.08
C ALA A 398 45.54 -21.68 -34.71
N THR A 399 45.46 -21.67 -36.03
CA THR A 399 44.21 -21.47 -36.78
C THR A 399 43.97 -22.63 -37.73
N ALA A 400 42.86 -23.36 -37.58
CA ALA A 400 42.47 -24.46 -38.47
C ALA A 400 41.06 -24.24 -39.05
N LEU A 401 41.00 -23.94 -40.35
CA LEU A 401 39.76 -23.61 -41.07
C LEU A 401 39.54 -24.63 -42.19
N GLY A 402 38.51 -25.48 -42.08
CA GLY A 402 38.15 -26.53 -43.03
C GLY A 402 37.81 -27.88 -42.37
N PHE A 403 37.03 -28.73 -43.06
CA PHE A 403 36.71 -30.08 -42.55
C PHE A 403 37.99 -30.90 -42.36
N SER A 404 38.22 -31.39 -41.14
CA SER A 404 39.42 -32.14 -40.76
C SER A 404 40.75 -31.39 -40.96
N ALA A 405 40.75 -30.06 -40.93
CA ALA A 405 41.98 -29.25 -40.94
C ALA A 405 42.77 -29.43 -39.62
N ASN A 406 44.09 -29.52 -39.67
CA ASN A 406 44.94 -29.74 -38.50
C ASN A 406 46.07 -28.69 -38.39
N ALA A 407 45.94 -27.75 -37.45
CA ALA A 407 47.00 -26.83 -37.05
C ALA A 407 47.63 -27.33 -35.73
N GLY A 408 48.67 -28.18 -35.86
CA GLY A 408 49.19 -29.02 -34.79
C GLY A 408 50.18 -28.36 -33.83
N ALA A 409 50.68 -27.16 -34.15
CA ALA A 409 51.79 -26.50 -33.44
C ALA A 409 51.57 -24.99 -33.24
N ASN A 410 52.41 -24.35 -32.44
CA ASN A 410 52.28 -22.92 -32.11
C ASN A 410 52.39 -22.03 -33.35
N ASN A 411 51.51 -21.04 -33.47
CA ASN A 411 51.40 -20.13 -34.62
C ASN A 411 51.14 -20.84 -35.97
N ALA A 412 50.73 -22.11 -35.96
CA ALA A 412 50.44 -22.85 -37.19
C ALA A 412 49.10 -22.37 -37.79
N THR A 413 49.06 -22.17 -39.11
CA THR A 413 47.85 -21.75 -39.83
C THR A 413 47.51 -22.76 -40.91
N THR A 414 46.29 -23.28 -40.88
CA THR A 414 45.78 -24.24 -41.84
C THR A 414 44.45 -23.75 -42.41
N LEU A 415 44.38 -23.63 -43.75
CA LEU A 415 43.20 -23.17 -44.47
C LEU A 415 42.89 -24.13 -45.64
N GLY A 416 41.97 -25.06 -45.42
CA GLY A 416 41.57 -26.09 -46.39
C GLY A 416 41.15 -27.41 -45.75
N SER A 417 40.44 -28.26 -46.50
CA SER A 417 40.02 -29.57 -46.00
C SER A 417 41.20 -30.55 -45.98
N SER A 418 41.33 -31.30 -44.88
CA SER A 418 42.39 -32.31 -44.67
C SER A 418 43.82 -31.81 -44.84
N SER A 419 44.07 -30.50 -44.76
CA SER A 419 45.41 -29.93 -44.72
C SER A 419 45.99 -29.98 -43.31
N SER A 420 47.32 -30.02 -43.21
CA SER A 420 48.04 -30.10 -41.95
C SER A 420 49.24 -29.14 -41.92
N ALA A 421 49.28 -28.27 -40.92
CA ALA A 421 50.45 -27.50 -40.51
C ALA A 421 50.93 -28.04 -39.15
N SER A 422 51.94 -28.91 -39.15
CA SER A 422 52.33 -29.71 -37.98
C SER A 422 53.57 -29.18 -37.23
N ALA A 423 54.15 -28.06 -37.66
CA ALA A 423 55.34 -27.45 -37.06
C ALA A 423 55.12 -25.97 -36.71
N SER A 424 55.93 -25.43 -35.79
CA SER A 424 55.80 -24.05 -35.31
C SER A 424 55.95 -23.06 -36.48
N GLY A 425 55.04 -22.09 -36.59
CA GLY A 425 55.05 -21.08 -37.66
C GLY A 425 54.69 -21.62 -39.05
N ALA A 426 54.27 -22.88 -39.17
CA ALA A 426 53.93 -23.48 -40.45
C ALA A 426 52.58 -22.98 -41.00
N VAL A 427 52.52 -22.74 -42.31
CA VAL A 427 51.32 -22.27 -43.01
C VAL A 427 50.95 -23.23 -44.13
N ALA A 428 49.77 -23.83 -44.06
CA ALA A 428 49.22 -24.76 -45.05
C ALA A 428 47.93 -24.21 -45.65
N VAL A 429 47.92 -23.88 -46.95
CA VAL A 429 46.76 -23.29 -47.64
C VAL A 429 46.39 -24.11 -48.88
N GLY A 430 45.21 -24.74 -48.87
CA GLY A 430 44.70 -25.62 -49.92
C GLY A 430 44.19 -26.97 -49.38
N THR A 431 43.69 -27.85 -50.25
CA THR A 431 43.21 -29.19 -49.84
C THR A 431 44.39 -30.16 -49.76
N SER A 432 44.46 -30.97 -48.70
CA SER A 432 45.50 -32.01 -48.50
C SER A 432 46.94 -31.48 -48.54
N VAL A 433 47.17 -30.28 -48.02
CA VAL A 433 48.51 -29.66 -47.92
C VAL A 433 49.26 -30.15 -46.68
N GLN A 434 50.58 -30.29 -46.78
CA GLN A 434 51.45 -30.69 -45.66
C GLN A 434 52.58 -29.67 -45.46
N ALA A 435 52.45 -28.83 -44.43
CA ALA A 435 53.51 -27.93 -43.97
C ALA A 435 54.09 -28.48 -42.64
N SER A 436 55.17 -29.26 -42.74
CA SER A 436 55.75 -29.98 -41.59
C SER A 436 57.11 -29.47 -41.15
N GLY A 437 57.68 -28.47 -41.83
CA GLY A 437 58.89 -27.76 -41.40
C GLY A 437 58.58 -26.55 -40.50
N ILE A 438 59.48 -26.21 -39.58
CA ILE A 438 59.40 -24.97 -38.78
C ILE A 438 59.43 -23.76 -39.73
N ASP A 439 58.54 -22.79 -39.56
CA ASP A 439 58.38 -21.61 -40.43
C ASP A 439 58.19 -21.95 -41.91
N SER A 440 57.65 -23.13 -42.22
CA SER A 440 57.41 -23.56 -43.60
C SER A 440 56.08 -23.05 -44.15
N VAL A 441 56.01 -22.78 -45.44
CA VAL A 441 54.81 -22.28 -46.11
C VAL A 441 54.49 -23.16 -47.31
N ALA A 442 53.37 -23.87 -47.28
CA ALA A 442 52.88 -24.69 -48.40
C ALA A 442 51.54 -24.14 -48.90
N ILE A 443 51.49 -23.74 -50.18
CA ILE A 443 50.31 -23.10 -50.79
C ILE A 443 49.96 -23.82 -52.10
N GLY A 444 48.79 -24.46 -52.14
CA GLY A 444 48.22 -25.16 -53.28
C GLY A 444 47.94 -26.65 -53.01
N THR A 445 46.90 -27.21 -53.63
CA THR A 445 46.45 -28.60 -53.39
C THR A 445 47.60 -29.61 -53.49
N GLY A 446 47.79 -30.41 -52.44
CA GLY A 446 48.84 -31.43 -52.37
C GLY A 446 50.28 -30.90 -52.28
N SER A 447 50.49 -29.60 -52.01
CA SER A 447 51.84 -29.06 -51.79
C SER A 447 52.43 -29.55 -50.47
N SER A 448 53.76 -29.69 -50.44
CA SER A 448 54.51 -30.17 -49.28
C SER A 448 55.76 -29.33 -48.99
N ALA A 449 55.80 -28.70 -47.81
CA ALA A 449 56.95 -27.98 -47.31
C ALA A 449 57.47 -28.68 -46.05
N GLY A 450 58.42 -29.60 -46.23
CA GLY A 450 58.90 -30.49 -45.17
C GLY A 450 60.10 -29.99 -44.37
N PHE A 451 60.75 -28.91 -44.80
CA PHE A 451 62.01 -28.42 -44.24
C PHE A 451 61.86 -27.03 -43.61
N ALA A 452 62.77 -26.69 -42.69
CA ALA A 452 62.73 -25.41 -41.98
C ALA A 452 62.87 -24.21 -42.93
N ASN A 453 62.08 -23.16 -42.72
CA ASN A 453 62.06 -21.92 -43.51
C ASN A 453 61.97 -22.18 -45.02
N SER A 454 61.14 -23.16 -45.42
CA SER A 454 60.96 -23.55 -46.82
C SER A 454 59.56 -23.20 -47.32
N VAL A 455 59.46 -22.79 -48.58
CA VAL A 455 58.21 -22.40 -49.23
C VAL A 455 57.94 -23.34 -50.40
N ALA A 456 56.83 -24.08 -50.36
CA ALA A 456 56.32 -24.85 -51.50
C ALA A 456 55.14 -24.09 -52.12
N LEU A 457 55.37 -23.45 -53.27
CA LEU A 457 54.41 -22.56 -53.92
C LEU A 457 53.84 -23.22 -55.19
N GLY A 458 52.54 -23.51 -55.18
CA GLY A 458 51.79 -24.14 -56.27
C GLY A 458 51.33 -25.57 -55.96
N SER A 459 50.29 -26.05 -56.67
CA SER A 459 49.75 -27.41 -56.49
C SER A 459 50.81 -28.48 -56.78
N GLY A 460 50.97 -29.45 -55.88
CA GLY A 460 51.97 -30.51 -55.98
C GLY A 460 53.43 -30.06 -55.80
N SER A 461 53.69 -28.79 -55.49
CA SER A 461 55.06 -28.31 -55.24
C SER A 461 55.64 -28.98 -53.99
N THR A 462 56.92 -29.33 -54.06
CA THR A 462 57.66 -29.94 -52.95
C THR A 462 58.91 -29.12 -52.68
N ALA A 463 59.06 -28.58 -51.47
CA ALA A 463 60.32 -28.00 -51.04
C ALA A 463 61.22 -29.11 -50.48
N SER A 464 62.39 -29.31 -51.10
CA SER A 464 63.30 -30.44 -50.81
C SER A 464 64.50 -30.08 -49.92
N ALA A 465 64.59 -28.83 -49.46
CA ALA A 465 65.67 -28.36 -48.58
C ALA A 465 65.22 -27.15 -47.73
N ALA A 466 65.93 -26.90 -46.63
CA ALA A 466 65.71 -25.72 -45.78
C ALA A 466 66.13 -24.42 -46.49
N ASN A 467 65.52 -23.28 -46.14
CA ASN A 467 65.80 -21.96 -46.73
C ASN A 467 65.62 -21.90 -48.26
N THR A 468 64.58 -22.58 -48.78
CA THR A 468 64.31 -22.59 -50.23
C THR A 468 62.88 -22.19 -50.55
N VAL A 469 62.70 -21.53 -51.70
CA VAL A 469 61.39 -21.35 -52.34
C VAL A 469 61.31 -22.30 -53.52
N SER A 470 60.54 -23.38 -53.39
CA SER A 470 60.24 -24.30 -54.47
C SER A 470 58.94 -23.91 -55.15
N VAL A 471 58.99 -23.64 -56.44
CA VAL A 471 57.82 -23.36 -57.29
C VAL A 471 57.32 -24.60 -58.04
N GLY A 472 57.81 -25.80 -57.71
CA GLY A 472 57.49 -27.04 -58.41
C GLY A 472 57.94 -28.29 -57.68
N SER A 473 58.04 -29.40 -58.41
CA SER A 473 58.68 -30.63 -57.95
C SER A 473 59.56 -31.18 -59.08
N THR A 474 60.40 -32.17 -58.78
CA THR A 474 61.20 -32.85 -59.80
C THR A 474 60.31 -33.39 -60.92
N GLY A 475 60.58 -33.02 -62.17
CA GLY A 475 59.78 -33.38 -63.34
C GLY A 475 58.50 -32.55 -63.56
N PHE A 476 58.20 -31.63 -62.66
CA PHE A 476 57.08 -30.68 -62.76
C PHE A 476 57.55 -29.26 -62.37
N GLU A 477 58.66 -28.81 -62.96
CA GLU A 477 59.23 -27.48 -62.73
C GLU A 477 58.35 -26.37 -63.36
N ARG A 478 58.26 -25.22 -62.69
CA ARG A 478 57.52 -24.05 -63.20
C ARG A 478 58.48 -22.98 -63.69
N ARG A 479 58.13 -22.34 -64.80
CA ARG A 479 58.82 -21.13 -65.26
C ARG A 479 58.46 -19.96 -64.37
N ILE A 480 59.47 -19.26 -63.86
CA ILE A 480 59.30 -17.96 -63.20
C ILE A 480 59.40 -16.89 -64.29
N THR A 481 58.27 -16.26 -64.60
CA THR A 481 58.16 -15.26 -65.66
C THR A 481 57.90 -13.87 -65.08
N ASN A 482 58.21 -12.81 -65.84
CA ASN A 482 58.08 -11.41 -65.43
C ASN A 482 59.06 -10.99 -64.30
N VAL A 483 60.32 -11.42 -64.41
CA VAL A 483 61.42 -11.01 -63.52
C VAL A 483 62.23 -9.91 -64.20
N ALA A 484 62.46 -8.79 -63.52
CA ALA A 484 63.33 -7.70 -64.00
C ALA A 484 64.81 -8.07 -63.85
N ASP A 485 65.68 -7.45 -64.64
CA ASP A 485 67.13 -7.67 -64.57
C ASP A 485 67.65 -7.41 -63.15
N GLY A 486 68.37 -8.39 -62.59
CA GLY A 486 68.90 -8.34 -61.23
C GLY A 486 69.97 -7.27 -61.08
N VAL A 487 69.90 -6.46 -60.05
CA VAL A 487 70.88 -5.39 -59.80
C VAL A 487 71.83 -5.81 -58.68
N ALA A 488 71.33 -6.52 -57.66
CA ALA A 488 72.13 -7.07 -56.58
C ALA A 488 72.56 -8.52 -56.87
N ASP A 489 73.64 -8.97 -56.22
CA ASP A 489 74.14 -10.34 -56.35
C ASP A 489 73.12 -11.41 -55.94
N SER A 490 72.15 -11.05 -55.11
CA SER A 490 71.06 -11.93 -54.65
C SER A 490 69.81 -11.89 -55.53
N ASP A 491 69.76 -11.02 -56.54
CA ASP A 491 68.61 -10.96 -57.44
C ASP A 491 68.65 -12.14 -58.43
N ALA A 492 67.48 -12.59 -58.87
CA ALA A 492 67.40 -13.63 -59.88
C ALA A 492 67.91 -13.08 -61.23
N ALA A 493 69.02 -13.64 -61.73
CA ALA A 493 69.55 -13.28 -63.04
C ALA A 493 68.52 -13.57 -64.15
N THR A 494 68.25 -12.57 -64.98
CA THR A 494 67.36 -12.77 -66.13
C THR A 494 68.11 -13.37 -67.31
N VAL A 495 67.35 -13.98 -68.22
CA VAL A 495 67.87 -14.41 -69.53
C VAL A 495 68.41 -13.22 -70.35
N GLY A 496 68.03 -11.97 -70.04
CA GLY A 496 68.55 -10.75 -70.67
C GLY A 496 69.99 -10.42 -70.25
N GLN A 497 70.27 -10.47 -68.95
CA GLN A 497 71.61 -10.18 -68.41
C GLN A 497 72.67 -11.19 -68.85
N LEU A 498 72.30 -12.48 -68.90
CA LEU A 498 73.19 -13.54 -69.37
C LEU A 498 73.61 -13.34 -70.83
N LYS A 499 72.71 -12.80 -71.67
CA LYS A 499 73.02 -12.49 -73.07
C LYS A 499 73.97 -11.30 -73.22
N ALA A 500 74.02 -10.37 -72.27
CA ALA A 500 74.87 -9.17 -72.33
C ALA A 500 76.35 -9.47 -72.01
N ILE A 501 76.63 -10.46 -71.17
CA ILE A 501 77.99 -10.86 -70.80
C ILE A 501 78.65 -11.75 -71.87
N ALA A 502 77.87 -12.45 -72.68
CA ALA A 502 78.34 -13.35 -73.73
C ALA A 502 78.94 -12.64 -74.99
N GLY A 503 79.36 -11.37 -74.89
CA GLY A 503 79.65 -10.50 -76.04
C GLY A 503 81.02 -9.80 -76.18
N ASN A 504 82.05 -9.98 -75.34
CA ASN A 504 83.33 -9.21 -75.42
C ASN A 504 84.64 -10.00 -75.04
N ASP A 505 85.74 -9.92 -75.82
CA ASP A 505 87.03 -10.69 -75.67
C ASP A 505 88.37 -9.91 -76.07
N LYS A 506 89.37 -9.66 -75.14
CA LYS A 506 90.92 -9.69 -75.20
C LYS A 506 91.93 -8.44 -75.39
N PHE A 507 93.22 -8.46 -74.84
CA PHE A 507 94.39 -7.44 -74.91
C PHE A 507 95.92 -7.93 -74.77
N ALA A 508 96.93 -7.57 -75.64
CA ALA A 508 98.43 -7.84 -75.46
C ALA A 508 99.45 -6.83 -76.10
N THR A 509 100.70 -6.59 -75.58
CA THR A 509 101.80 -5.75 -76.22
C THR A 509 103.27 -6.28 -76.11
N ASN A 510 104.10 -6.07 -77.16
CA ASN A 510 105.40 -6.74 -77.37
C ASN A 510 106.67 -5.82 -77.31
N GLY A 511 107.76 -6.28 -76.68
CA GLY A 511 109.08 -5.64 -76.65
C GLY A 511 110.23 -6.52 -77.20
N THR A 512 110.83 -6.03 -78.29
CA THR A 512 112.22 -6.20 -78.81
C THR A 512 112.79 -7.53 -79.36
N THR A 513 112.14 -8.70 -79.29
CA THR A 513 112.28 -9.86 -80.25
C THR A 513 111.47 -11.10 -79.76
N GLY A 514 110.29 -11.39 -80.37
CA GLY A 514 109.34 -12.50 -80.08
C GLY A 514 107.95 -12.02 -79.61
N THR A 515 106.79 -12.62 -79.95
CA THR A 515 105.41 -12.05 -79.76
C THR A 515 104.70 -12.41 -78.43
N ALA A 516 103.95 -11.47 -77.82
CA ALA A 516 103.12 -11.67 -76.61
C ALA A 516 101.63 -11.97 -76.95
N THR A 517 100.96 -12.83 -76.15
CA THR A 517 99.59 -13.36 -76.41
C THR A 517 98.68 -13.26 -75.18
N ALA A 518 97.46 -12.74 -75.33
CA ALA A 518 96.45 -12.68 -74.25
C ALA A 518 95.09 -13.22 -74.71
N ASN A 519 94.70 -14.34 -74.13
CA ASN A 519 93.56 -15.17 -74.51
C ASN A 519 92.42 -15.19 -73.48
N GLY A 520 92.65 -14.74 -72.25
CA GLY A 520 91.61 -14.66 -71.22
C GLY A 520 90.77 -13.38 -71.31
N THR A 521 89.51 -13.43 -70.88
CA THR A 521 88.67 -12.24 -70.70
C THR A 521 89.31 -11.30 -69.69
N ASN A 522 89.54 -10.02 -70.05
CA ASN A 522 90.22 -9.03 -69.21
C ASN A 522 91.70 -9.36 -68.84
N SER A 523 92.44 -10.07 -69.70
CA SER A 523 93.86 -10.49 -69.47
C SER A 523 94.92 -9.54 -70.08
N LEU A 524 96.18 -9.61 -69.59
CA LEU A 524 97.32 -8.74 -69.97
C LEU A 524 98.66 -9.51 -70.11
N ALA A 525 99.28 -9.48 -71.31
CA ALA A 525 100.59 -10.09 -71.57
C ALA A 525 101.66 -9.06 -72.02
N ILE A 526 102.87 -9.08 -71.40
CA ILE A 526 103.97 -8.11 -71.61
C ILE A 526 105.36 -8.79 -71.66
N GLY A 527 106.04 -8.69 -72.80
CA GLY A 527 107.39 -9.23 -73.04
C GLY A 527 107.41 -10.37 -74.06
N ALA A 528 108.54 -10.59 -74.74
CA ALA A 528 108.60 -11.53 -75.85
C ALA A 528 108.30 -12.97 -75.40
N GLY A 529 107.33 -13.61 -76.04
CA GLY A 529 106.93 -15.00 -75.75
C GLY A 529 105.97 -15.19 -74.57
N THR A 530 105.39 -14.12 -74.00
CA THR A 530 104.45 -14.21 -72.87
C THR A 530 103.03 -14.62 -73.27
N ILE A 531 102.33 -15.36 -72.40
CA ILE A 531 100.97 -15.90 -72.64
C ILE A 531 100.08 -15.73 -71.39
N ALA A 532 98.96 -15.00 -71.53
CA ALA A 532 97.95 -14.78 -70.49
C ALA A 532 96.59 -15.39 -70.91
N GLU A 533 96.27 -16.59 -70.42
CA GLU A 533 95.08 -17.37 -70.83
C GLU A 533 93.92 -17.28 -69.82
N GLY A 534 94.19 -17.00 -68.55
CA GLY A 534 93.15 -16.90 -67.53
C GLY A 534 92.36 -15.59 -67.60
N THR A 535 91.08 -15.59 -67.21
CA THR A 535 90.30 -14.35 -67.03
C THR A 535 90.96 -13.47 -65.95
N ASN A 536 91.08 -12.16 -66.16
CA ASN A 536 91.84 -11.22 -65.30
C ASN A 536 93.35 -11.56 -65.09
N SER A 537 93.95 -12.43 -65.92
CA SER A 537 95.36 -12.87 -65.73
C SER A 537 96.39 -11.87 -66.27
N ILE A 538 97.60 -11.87 -65.68
CA ILE A 538 98.73 -10.99 -66.03
C ILE A 538 100.04 -11.81 -66.15
N ALA A 539 100.70 -11.75 -67.31
CA ALA A 539 101.98 -12.41 -67.58
C ALA A 539 103.08 -11.40 -68.00
N ILE A 540 104.22 -11.37 -67.28
CA ILE A 540 105.31 -10.40 -67.49
C ILE A 540 106.70 -11.08 -67.42
N GLY A 541 107.45 -11.14 -68.53
CA GLY A 541 108.79 -11.75 -68.60
C GLY A 541 109.35 -11.89 -70.03
N LEU A 542 110.66 -12.16 -70.19
CA LEU A 542 111.33 -12.36 -71.49
C LEU A 542 111.83 -13.80 -71.63
N ASP A 543 111.80 -14.32 -72.86
CA ASP A 543 112.51 -15.52 -73.29
C ASP A 543 114.04 -15.39 -73.14
N THR A 544 114.71 -16.42 -72.61
CA THR A 544 116.17 -16.47 -72.44
C THR A 544 116.82 -17.40 -73.47
N ALA A 545 116.89 -16.97 -74.72
CA ALA A 545 117.83 -17.37 -75.79
C ALA A 545 118.06 -18.88 -76.10
N ASP A 546 117.41 -19.83 -75.42
CA ASP A 546 117.45 -21.26 -75.73
C ASP A 546 116.18 -21.66 -76.51
N PRO A 547 116.30 -22.28 -77.71
CA PRO A 547 115.15 -22.54 -78.57
C PRO A 547 114.33 -23.73 -78.05
N GLY A 548 113.35 -23.44 -77.19
CA GLY A 548 112.38 -24.42 -76.69
C GLY A 548 111.48 -23.94 -75.54
N ASP A 549 111.85 -22.90 -74.80
CA ASP A 549 111.13 -22.47 -73.61
C ASP A 549 110.11 -21.32 -73.89
N VAL A 550 108.97 -21.35 -73.19
CA VAL A 550 107.93 -20.30 -73.24
C VAL A 550 108.25 -19.19 -72.24
N GLY A 551 107.92 -17.93 -72.58
CA GLY A 551 107.99 -16.80 -71.64
C GLY A 551 107.03 -16.95 -70.45
N ALA A 552 106.85 -15.89 -69.66
CA ALA A 552 105.92 -15.95 -68.52
C ALA A 552 104.51 -16.42 -68.95
N PHE A 553 103.94 -17.36 -68.19
CA PHE A 553 102.68 -18.05 -68.51
C PHE A 553 101.68 -17.93 -67.35
N ALA A 554 100.59 -17.19 -67.58
CA ALA A 554 99.51 -16.99 -66.62
C ALA A 554 98.21 -17.62 -67.15
N SER A 555 97.99 -18.89 -66.83
CA SER A 555 96.79 -19.63 -67.24
C SER A 555 95.69 -19.66 -66.18
N GLY A 556 95.99 -19.28 -64.93
CA GLY A 556 95.02 -19.19 -63.83
C GLY A 556 94.18 -17.90 -63.86
N GLN A 557 92.95 -17.94 -63.35
CA GLN A 557 92.08 -16.75 -63.21
C GLN A 557 92.68 -15.75 -62.23
N GLY A 558 92.82 -14.47 -62.58
CA GLY A 558 93.44 -13.44 -61.74
C GLY A 558 94.92 -13.69 -61.43
N ALA A 559 95.55 -14.66 -62.09
CA ALA A 559 96.91 -15.09 -61.79
C ALA A 559 97.95 -14.09 -62.34
N LEU A 560 99.03 -13.91 -61.59
CA LEU A 560 100.13 -13.00 -61.90
C LEU A 560 101.46 -13.77 -61.99
N ALA A 561 101.96 -13.94 -63.20
CA ALA A 561 103.27 -14.55 -63.46
C ALA A 561 104.31 -13.47 -63.78
N VAL A 562 105.38 -13.36 -62.97
CA VAL A 562 106.41 -12.31 -63.12
C VAL A 562 107.82 -12.90 -63.09
N GLY A 563 108.50 -12.88 -64.24
CA GLY A 563 109.85 -13.42 -64.47
C GLY A 563 109.91 -14.39 -65.66
N ALA A 564 111.11 -14.65 -66.19
CA ALA A 564 111.30 -15.65 -67.25
C ALA A 564 110.79 -17.03 -66.78
N GLU A 565 109.97 -17.68 -67.61
CA GLU A 565 109.35 -18.99 -67.32
C GLU A 565 108.53 -19.08 -66.02
N ALA A 566 108.09 -17.96 -65.45
CA ALA A 566 107.18 -17.99 -64.29
C ALA A 566 105.82 -18.54 -64.71
N GLN A 567 105.29 -19.50 -63.95
CA GLN A 567 104.04 -20.20 -64.26
C GLN A 567 103.04 -20.02 -63.11
N ALA A 568 102.08 -19.11 -63.33
CA ALA A 568 100.96 -18.86 -62.43
C ALA A 568 99.72 -19.55 -63.02
N GLN A 569 99.62 -20.85 -62.73
CA GLN A 569 98.54 -21.70 -63.24
C GLN A 569 97.41 -21.85 -62.22
N GLY A 570 97.70 -21.63 -60.94
CA GLY A 570 96.67 -21.48 -59.91
C GLY A 570 95.97 -20.12 -59.97
N SER A 571 94.71 -20.04 -59.56
CA SER A 571 93.89 -18.81 -59.57
C SER A 571 94.24 -17.84 -58.44
N ASN A 572 94.23 -16.54 -58.73
CA ASN A 572 94.64 -15.42 -57.87
C ASN A 572 96.02 -15.64 -57.22
N THR A 573 96.87 -16.37 -57.92
CA THR A 573 98.22 -16.65 -57.46
C THR A 573 99.19 -15.63 -57.97
N ILE A 574 100.32 -15.55 -57.28
CA ILE A 574 101.45 -14.78 -57.76
C ILE A 574 102.64 -15.73 -57.80
N ALA A 575 103.07 -16.09 -59.02
CA ALA A 575 104.35 -16.74 -59.24
C ALA A 575 105.42 -15.66 -59.42
N LEU A 576 106.17 -15.38 -58.36
CA LEU A 576 107.11 -14.27 -58.31
C LEU A 576 108.56 -14.77 -58.44
N GLY A 577 109.23 -14.36 -59.52
CA GLY A 577 110.61 -14.72 -59.86
C GLY A 577 110.72 -15.81 -60.95
N ALA A 578 111.87 -15.88 -61.63
CA ALA A 578 112.09 -16.82 -62.73
C ALA A 578 111.93 -18.29 -62.29
N GLY A 579 111.20 -19.07 -63.10
CA GLY A 579 110.89 -20.48 -62.84
C GLY A 579 110.02 -20.77 -61.61
N SER A 580 109.41 -19.74 -61.01
CA SER A 580 108.46 -19.91 -59.92
C SER A 580 107.18 -20.57 -60.41
N LEU A 581 106.68 -21.52 -59.62
CA LEU A 581 105.57 -22.39 -60.00
C LEU A 581 104.47 -22.26 -58.95
N ALA A 582 103.53 -21.35 -59.23
CA ALA A 582 102.32 -21.19 -58.45
C ALA A 582 101.22 -22.03 -59.10
N LEU A 583 101.31 -23.34 -58.88
CA LEU A 583 100.26 -24.29 -59.24
C LEU A 583 99.10 -24.24 -58.24
N GLN A 584 99.28 -23.52 -57.11
CA GLN A 584 98.34 -23.43 -56.01
C GLN A 584 97.81 -22.03 -55.81
N ASP A 585 96.50 -21.92 -55.79
CA ASP A 585 95.70 -20.72 -55.68
C ASP A 585 96.00 -19.84 -54.47
N ASN A 586 95.80 -18.53 -54.63
CA ASN A 586 95.98 -17.48 -53.61
C ASN A 586 97.34 -17.50 -52.90
N THR A 587 98.29 -18.30 -53.38
CA THR A 587 99.65 -18.31 -52.86
C THR A 587 100.44 -17.23 -53.57
N LEU A 588 101.26 -16.53 -52.79
CA LEU A 588 102.46 -15.93 -53.31
C LEU A 588 103.55 -17.00 -53.30
N SER A 589 103.68 -17.71 -54.42
CA SER A 589 104.80 -18.63 -54.60
C SER A 589 106.01 -17.85 -55.07
N ILE A 590 107.05 -17.82 -54.24
CA ILE A 590 108.38 -17.31 -54.59
C ILE A 590 109.30 -18.47 -55.02
N GLY A 591 108.77 -19.57 -55.55
CA GLY A 591 109.55 -20.77 -55.83
C GLY A 591 108.76 -21.94 -56.41
N ASN A 592 109.31 -23.15 -56.30
CA ASN A 592 108.67 -24.42 -56.64
C ASN A 592 109.08 -25.53 -55.63
N SER A 593 108.69 -26.78 -55.87
CA SER A 593 108.98 -27.90 -54.96
C SER A 593 110.48 -28.14 -54.69
N THR A 594 111.34 -27.76 -55.64
CA THR A 594 112.81 -27.92 -55.57
C THR A 594 113.56 -26.60 -55.30
N LEU A 595 113.01 -25.46 -55.74
CA LEU A 595 113.59 -24.12 -55.57
C LEU A 595 112.69 -23.27 -54.67
N LYS A 596 112.93 -23.26 -53.36
CA LYS A 596 112.23 -22.40 -52.38
C LYS A 596 113.10 -21.19 -52.03
N ARG A 597 112.51 -20.00 -51.89
CA ARG A 597 113.24 -18.76 -51.56
C ARG A 597 112.95 -18.31 -50.13
N ARG A 598 113.95 -17.75 -49.45
CA ARG A 598 113.80 -17.12 -48.13
C ARG A 598 113.28 -15.70 -48.30
N ILE A 599 112.49 -15.24 -47.33
CA ILE A 599 112.17 -13.82 -47.17
C ILE A 599 113.17 -13.27 -46.14
N THR A 600 114.12 -12.44 -46.57
CA THR A 600 115.17 -11.87 -45.71
C THR A 600 114.96 -10.37 -45.52
N ASN A 601 115.38 -9.83 -44.37
CA ASN A 601 115.13 -8.45 -43.94
C ASN A 601 113.64 -8.16 -43.65
N VAL A 602 112.95 -9.13 -43.03
CA VAL A 602 111.61 -8.92 -42.45
C VAL A 602 111.79 -8.21 -41.10
N ALA A 603 111.13 -7.08 -40.92
CA ALA A 603 111.12 -6.36 -39.65
C ALA A 603 110.21 -7.06 -38.64
N ASP A 604 110.46 -6.86 -37.36
CA ASP A 604 109.54 -7.26 -36.30
C ASP A 604 108.16 -6.62 -36.55
N ALA A 605 107.11 -7.44 -36.54
CA ALA A 605 105.71 -7.07 -36.66
C ALA A 605 105.32 -5.98 -35.65
N GLN A 606 104.69 -4.91 -36.14
CA GLN A 606 104.14 -3.84 -35.31
C GLN A 606 102.60 -3.84 -35.32
N ASP A 607 101.99 -4.37 -36.38
CA ASP A 607 100.55 -4.56 -36.54
C ASP A 607 100.16 -6.05 -36.67
N ASP A 608 98.89 -6.39 -36.45
CA ASP A 608 98.37 -7.78 -36.47
C ASP A 608 98.52 -8.49 -37.82
N ASN A 609 98.74 -7.74 -38.91
CA ASN A 609 98.84 -8.27 -40.27
C ASN A 609 100.29 -8.40 -40.77
N ASP A 610 101.28 -8.06 -39.94
CA ASP A 610 102.68 -8.18 -40.29
C ASP A 610 103.18 -9.63 -40.17
N ALA A 611 104.19 -9.96 -40.98
CA ALA A 611 104.87 -11.25 -40.86
C ALA A 611 105.76 -11.28 -39.61
N VAL A 612 105.43 -12.17 -38.67
CA VAL A 612 106.17 -12.35 -37.42
C VAL A 612 107.60 -12.84 -37.68
N THR A 613 108.59 -12.20 -37.05
CA THR A 613 109.97 -12.70 -37.08
C THR A 613 110.16 -13.81 -36.05
N LEU A 614 111.20 -14.62 -36.22
CA LEU A 614 111.57 -15.63 -35.21
C LEU A 614 111.93 -15.00 -33.85
N GLY A 615 112.30 -13.70 -33.81
CA GLY A 615 112.58 -12.98 -32.57
C GLY A 615 111.32 -12.77 -31.73
N GLN A 616 110.27 -12.21 -32.33
CA GLN A 616 109.02 -11.86 -31.63
C GLN A 616 108.26 -13.06 -31.08
N LEU A 617 108.31 -14.20 -31.79
CA LEU A 617 107.68 -15.44 -31.34
C LEU A 617 108.36 -16.01 -30.09
N ASN A 618 109.69 -15.87 -30.01
CA ASN A 618 110.44 -16.32 -28.84
C ASN A 618 110.19 -15.41 -27.62
N ASP A 619 109.95 -14.11 -27.84
CA ASP A 619 109.62 -13.17 -26.76
C ASP A 619 108.19 -13.37 -26.21
N ALA A 620 107.21 -13.70 -27.06
CA ALA A 620 105.82 -13.91 -26.64
C ALA A 620 105.58 -15.21 -25.84
N LEU A 621 106.42 -16.25 -26.02
CA LEU A 621 106.29 -17.54 -25.33
C LEU A 621 106.94 -17.58 -23.93
N ALA A 622 107.68 -16.55 -23.53
CA ALA A 622 108.46 -16.57 -22.29
C ALA A 622 107.72 -16.08 -21.03
N ASP A 623 106.56 -15.41 -21.13
CA ASP A 623 105.85 -14.87 -19.95
C ASP A 623 104.73 -15.82 -19.45
N SER A 624 105.08 -16.70 -18.50
CA SER A 624 104.25 -17.81 -17.99
C SER A 624 103.42 -17.48 -16.73
N ALA A 625 102.34 -16.70 -16.85
CA ALA A 625 101.34 -16.61 -15.77
C ALA A 625 99.90 -16.31 -16.25
N THR A 626 99.02 -17.32 -16.22
CA THR A 626 97.54 -17.19 -16.28
C THR A 626 96.92 -18.11 -15.21
N PRO A 627 95.61 -18.03 -14.79
CA PRO A 627 94.47 -17.36 -15.42
C PRO A 627 93.41 -16.78 -14.43
N PHE A 628 93.66 -15.69 -13.68
CA PHE A 628 92.58 -14.91 -13.03
C PHE A 628 92.93 -13.41 -13.01
N VAL A 629 91.94 -12.57 -13.32
CA VAL A 629 92.08 -11.11 -13.45
C VAL A 629 92.60 -10.49 -12.14
N LYS A 630 93.79 -9.86 -12.17
CA LYS A 630 94.22 -8.92 -11.13
C LYS A 630 93.72 -7.51 -11.49
N VAL A 631 92.86 -6.91 -10.66
CA VAL A 631 92.67 -5.45 -10.61
C VAL A 631 92.94 -4.97 -9.19
N ASN A 632 94.19 -4.64 -8.87
CA ASN A 632 94.55 -3.96 -7.62
C ASN A 632 94.85 -2.49 -7.93
N GLY A 633 94.08 -1.58 -7.33
CA GLY A 633 94.40 -0.16 -7.19
C GLY A 633 95.24 0.10 -5.94
N ALA A 634 96.00 1.20 -5.94
CA ALA A 634 97.11 1.47 -5.02
C ALA A 634 96.74 1.56 -3.53
N THR A 635 97.51 0.85 -2.69
CA THR A 635 97.54 0.85 -1.20
C THR A 635 96.37 0.16 -0.47
N GLY A 636 96.49 -1.17 -0.28
CA GLY A 636 95.64 -1.99 0.58
C GLY A 636 95.16 -3.26 -0.13
N ASN A 637 95.73 -4.42 0.23
CA ASN A 637 95.45 -5.68 -0.46
C ASN A 637 94.02 -6.19 -0.17
N ALA A 638 93.30 -6.59 -1.22
CA ALA A 638 92.10 -7.39 -1.09
C ALA A 638 92.42 -8.77 -0.46
N VAL A 639 91.53 -9.27 0.39
CA VAL A 639 91.70 -10.53 1.12
C VAL A 639 90.61 -11.51 0.67
N ALA A 640 90.96 -12.43 -0.23
CA ALA A 640 90.15 -13.60 -0.57
C ALA A 640 90.55 -14.77 0.34
N GLY A 641 89.99 -14.80 1.56
CA GLY A 641 90.35 -15.76 2.60
C GLY A 641 89.68 -17.13 2.47
N GLY A 642 88.54 -17.21 1.77
CA GLY A 642 87.78 -18.44 1.58
C GLY A 642 88.10 -19.19 0.28
N LEU A 643 87.85 -20.51 0.27
CA LEU A 643 87.94 -21.34 -0.94
C LEU A 643 86.98 -20.82 -2.02
N ASN A 644 87.45 -20.57 -3.25
CA ASN A 644 86.68 -19.97 -4.35
C ASN A 644 86.11 -18.56 -4.07
N ALA A 645 86.71 -17.81 -3.14
CA ALA A 645 86.28 -16.43 -2.86
C ALA A 645 86.79 -15.43 -3.92
N ILE A 646 86.02 -14.37 -4.16
CA ILE A 646 86.34 -13.29 -5.11
C ILE A 646 86.40 -11.98 -4.33
N ALA A 647 87.58 -11.37 -4.24
CA ALA A 647 87.77 -10.06 -3.62
C ALA A 647 88.33 -9.07 -4.65
N ILE A 648 87.60 -7.98 -4.93
CA ILE A 648 87.93 -6.98 -5.96
C ILE A 648 87.76 -5.57 -5.37
N GLY A 649 88.85 -4.82 -5.21
CA GLY A 649 88.87 -3.46 -4.66
C GLY A 649 89.74 -3.31 -3.40
N THR A 650 90.01 -2.06 -2.98
CA THR A 650 90.96 -1.76 -1.88
C THR A 650 90.43 -2.25 -0.53
N VAL A 651 91.20 -3.11 0.16
CA VAL A 651 90.87 -3.67 1.49
C VAL A 651 89.53 -4.46 1.52
N ALA A 652 89.04 -4.92 0.35
CA ALA A 652 87.86 -5.79 0.29
C ALA A 652 88.18 -7.15 0.92
N THR A 653 87.29 -7.67 1.78
CA THR A 653 87.48 -8.96 2.46
C THR A 653 86.35 -9.92 2.09
N ALA A 654 86.71 -11.00 1.40
CA ALA A 654 85.86 -12.15 1.12
C ALA A 654 86.36 -13.33 1.99
N GLY A 655 85.89 -13.39 3.23
CA GLY A 655 86.39 -14.29 4.27
C GLY A 655 85.82 -15.71 4.23
N GLY A 656 84.57 -15.88 3.79
CA GLY A 656 83.89 -17.19 3.72
C GLY A 656 84.14 -17.93 2.40
N ALA A 657 83.95 -19.25 2.37
CA ALA A 657 84.06 -20.03 1.13
C ALA A 657 82.99 -19.60 0.11
N GLY A 658 83.38 -19.40 -1.15
CA GLY A 658 82.49 -18.92 -2.22
C GLY A 658 81.97 -17.49 -2.05
N SER A 659 82.53 -16.70 -1.12
CA SER A 659 82.11 -15.32 -0.87
C SER A 659 82.60 -14.35 -1.95
N ILE A 660 81.86 -13.26 -2.16
CA ILE A 660 82.16 -12.23 -3.17
C ILE A 660 82.16 -10.86 -2.49
N ALA A 661 83.32 -10.20 -2.46
CA ALA A 661 83.47 -8.83 -1.98
C ALA A 661 83.97 -7.92 -3.11
N ILE A 662 83.14 -6.98 -3.57
CA ILE A 662 83.46 -6.09 -4.70
C ILE A 662 83.21 -4.63 -4.28
N GLY A 663 84.27 -3.84 -4.10
CA GLY A 663 84.22 -2.43 -3.66
C GLY A 663 85.40 -2.00 -2.78
N GLY A 664 85.35 -0.78 -2.24
CA GLY A 664 86.32 -0.22 -1.27
C GLY A 664 85.99 1.25 -0.94
N ASP A 665 86.56 1.84 0.13
CA ASP A 665 87.52 2.96 -0.02
C ASP A 665 88.23 3.46 1.28
N THR A 666 89.41 4.05 1.06
CA THR A 666 90.46 4.67 1.92
C THR A 666 90.70 4.31 3.41
N ILE A 667 91.96 3.90 3.62
CA ILE A 667 92.91 3.97 4.75
C ILE A 667 92.39 4.53 6.10
N GLY A 668 92.17 3.63 7.06
CA GLY A 668 92.14 3.97 8.50
C GLY A 668 90.96 3.40 9.29
N GLY A 669 90.91 2.06 9.44
CA GLY A 669 90.24 1.35 10.53
C GLY A 669 88.74 1.61 10.77
N ALA A 670 87.87 0.78 10.15
CA ALA A 670 86.71 0.10 10.77
C ALA A 670 85.68 -0.38 9.72
N ASN A 671 85.59 0.29 8.56
CA ASN A 671 84.59 -0.01 7.54
C ASN A 671 85.28 -0.36 6.20
N SER A 672 85.30 -1.65 5.84
CA SER A 672 85.69 -2.15 4.51
C SER A 672 84.54 -2.94 3.89
N THR A 673 84.54 -3.13 2.57
CA THR A 673 83.58 -4.04 1.93
C THR A 673 83.86 -5.47 2.41
N ARG A 674 82.90 -6.09 3.10
CA ARG A 674 83.13 -7.31 3.90
C ARG A 674 82.06 -8.36 3.66
N ALA A 675 82.50 -9.56 3.28
CA ALA A 675 81.69 -10.78 3.17
C ALA A 675 82.37 -11.94 3.90
N ASP A 676 82.12 -12.10 5.21
CA ASP A 676 82.82 -13.09 6.04
C ASP A 676 82.07 -14.43 6.15
N GLY A 677 80.76 -14.47 5.86
CA GLY A 677 79.97 -15.71 5.82
C GLY A 677 80.19 -16.57 4.57
N THR A 678 79.88 -17.85 4.66
CA THR A 678 79.96 -18.80 3.53
C THR A 678 78.96 -18.40 2.44
N GLY A 679 79.41 -18.21 1.20
CA GLY A 679 78.58 -17.77 0.08
C GLY A 679 78.02 -16.35 0.21
N ALA A 680 78.54 -15.53 1.13
CA ALA A 680 78.08 -14.17 1.34
C ALA A 680 78.54 -13.22 0.22
N ILE A 681 77.74 -12.21 -0.09
CA ILE A 681 78.00 -11.26 -1.19
C ILE A 681 77.93 -9.83 -0.63
N ALA A 682 79.03 -9.09 -0.72
CA ALA A 682 79.11 -7.67 -0.38
C ALA A 682 79.58 -6.86 -1.60
N MET A 683 78.72 -5.99 -2.12
CA MET A 683 79.01 -5.19 -3.31
C MET A 683 78.70 -3.71 -3.09
N GLY A 684 79.69 -2.84 -3.28
CA GLY A 684 79.60 -1.40 -3.02
C GLY A 684 80.53 -0.92 -1.90
N SER A 685 80.77 0.40 -1.86
CA SER A 685 81.65 1.01 -0.84
C SER A 685 81.04 0.82 0.56
N PHE A 686 81.80 0.21 1.48
CA PHE A 686 81.40 -0.10 2.85
C PHE A 686 80.21 -1.07 3.00
N ALA A 687 79.87 -1.84 1.96
CA ALA A 687 78.87 -2.90 2.08
C ALA A 687 79.38 -4.00 3.01
N ASN A 688 78.56 -4.44 3.96
CA ASN A 688 78.96 -5.43 4.96
C ASN A 688 77.87 -6.50 5.09
N SER A 689 78.13 -7.71 4.59
CA SER A 689 77.26 -8.87 4.78
C SER A 689 77.64 -9.68 6.04
N GLY A 690 78.48 -9.13 6.92
CA GLY A 690 78.83 -9.68 8.22
C GLY A 690 79.38 -11.11 8.16
N SER A 691 79.13 -11.87 9.23
CA SER A 691 79.44 -13.30 9.35
C SER A 691 78.23 -14.20 9.04
N GLY A 692 77.16 -13.66 8.45
CA GLY A 692 75.97 -14.43 8.10
C GLY A 692 76.22 -15.29 6.87
N ASP A 693 76.05 -16.60 6.98
CA ASP A 693 76.11 -17.49 5.82
C ASP A 693 75.02 -17.10 4.81
N GLY A 694 75.39 -16.98 3.53
CA GLY A 694 74.49 -16.57 2.45
C GLY A 694 73.94 -15.14 2.53
N ALA A 695 74.48 -14.29 3.40
CA ALA A 695 74.06 -12.90 3.52
C ALA A 695 74.48 -12.07 2.29
N ILE A 696 73.60 -11.18 1.84
CA ILE A 696 73.80 -10.35 0.65
C ILE A 696 73.63 -8.88 1.03
N ALA A 697 74.66 -8.06 0.80
CA ALA A 697 74.67 -6.62 1.00
C ALA A 697 75.12 -5.93 -0.30
N ILE A 698 74.21 -5.26 -1.00
CA ILE A 698 74.48 -4.61 -2.29
C ILE A 698 74.06 -3.14 -2.23
N GLY A 699 75.03 -2.22 -2.26
CA GLY A 699 74.82 -0.78 -2.15
C GLY A 699 75.86 -0.11 -1.23
N VAL A 700 75.96 1.22 -1.29
CA VAL A 700 76.87 1.97 -0.40
C VAL A 700 76.40 1.86 1.03
N ARG A 701 77.26 1.37 1.95
CA ARG A 701 76.93 1.10 3.36
C ARG A 701 75.73 0.16 3.59
N ALA A 702 75.38 -0.68 2.61
CA ALA A 702 74.38 -1.72 2.83
C ALA A 702 74.90 -2.73 3.88
N ARG A 703 74.04 -3.18 4.79
CA ARG A 703 74.42 -4.05 5.91
C ARG A 703 73.47 -5.23 6.06
N GLY A 704 73.97 -6.45 5.90
CA GLY A 704 73.23 -7.71 6.11
C GLY A 704 73.95 -8.59 7.11
N ASP A 705 73.64 -8.52 8.40
CA ASP A 705 74.42 -9.19 9.46
C ASP A 705 73.93 -10.63 9.78
N GLY A 706 72.68 -10.95 9.45
CA GLY A 706 72.08 -12.25 9.77
C GLY A 706 72.34 -13.32 8.71
N ALA A 707 72.26 -14.60 9.09
CA ALA A 707 72.24 -15.69 8.13
C ALA A 707 71.09 -15.48 7.12
N ASN A 708 71.39 -15.53 5.83
CA ASN A 708 70.47 -15.29 4.72
C ASN A 708 69.84 -13.87 4.71
N ALA A 709 70.44 -12.89 5.41
CA ALA A 709 70.00 -11.50 5.36
C ALA A 709 70.17 -10.93 3.95
N LEU A 710 69.20 -10.16 3.48
CA LEU A 710 69.26 -9.49 2.18
C LEU A 710 69.11 -7.98 2.37
N ALA A 711 70.16 -7.22 2.09
CA ALA A 711 70.17 -5.76 2.13
C ALA A 711 70.56 -5.21 0.76
N ILE A 712 69.63 -4.59 0.04
CA ILE A 712 69.86 -4.00 -1.29
C ILE A 712 69.44 -2.53 -1.28
N GLY A 713 70.40 -1.63 -1.52
CA GLY A 713 70.21 -0.17 -1.53
C GLY A 713 71.20 0.55 -0.62
N THR A 714 71.42 1.84 -0.87
CA THR A 714 72.29 2.67 -0.03
C THR A 714 71.74 2.75 1.40
N ASP A 715 72.57 2.47 2.40
CA ASP A 715 72.20 2.41 3.83
C ASP A 715 71.07 1.41 4.18
N ALA A 716 70.75 0.44 3.30
CA ALA A 716 69.80 -0.61 3.63
C ALA A 716 70.38 -1.55 4.71
N THR A 717 69.61 -1.87 5.75
CA THR A 717 70.08 -2.69 6.89
C THR A 717 69.14 -3.84 7.20
N ALA A 718 69.67 -5.06 7.27
CA ALA A 718 68.97 -6.27 7.70
C ALA A 718 69.80 -7.03 8.76
N PHE A 719 69.35 -7.06 10.02
CA PHE A 719 70.15 -7.65 11.12
C PHE A 719 69.97 -9.16 11.34
N ALA A 720 68.78 -9.70 11.11
CA ALA A 720 68.47 -11.14 11.25
C ALA A 720 68.34 -11.78 9.85
N SER A 721 67.59 -12.88 9.71
CA SER A 721 67.19 -13.44 8.40
C SER A 721 66.14 -12.56 7.69
N GLY A 722 66.33 -11.24 7.71
CA GLY A 722 65.42 -10.23 7.18
C GLY A 722 65.81 -9.76 5.78
N THR A 723 64.88 -9.09 5.12
CA THR A 723 65.04 -8.57 3.76
C THR A 723 64.74 -7.08 3.73
N ALA A 724 65.74 -6.25 3.46
CA ALA A 724 65.65 -4.80 3.33
C ALA A 724 66.03 -4.40 1.89
N ILE A 725 65.06 -3.90 1.11
CA ILE A 725 65.25 -3.50 -0.28
C ILE A 725 64.78 -2.05 -0.46
N GLY A 726 65.70 -1.14 -0.74
CA GLY A 726 65.46 0.30 -0.88
C GLY A 726 66.44 1.14 -0.06
N ASN A 727 66.68 2.39 -0.47
CA ASN A 727 67.53 3.31 0.28
C ASN A 727 66.99 3.51 1.70
N LEU A 728 67.85 3.47 2.73
CA LEU A 728 67.45 3.60 4.15
C LEU A 728 66.43 2.57 4.66
N SER A 729 66.14 1.50 3.90
CA SER A 729 65.26 0.43 4.37
C SER A 729 65.90 -0.30 5.55
N PHE A 730 65.12 -0.62 6.58
CA PHE A 730 65.65 -1.08 7.86
C PHE A 730 64.79 -2.21 8.43
N VAL A 731 65.41 -3.38 8.63
CA VAL A 731 64.80 -4.55 9.26
C VAL A 731 65.60 -4.93 10.51
N ASN A 732 64.99 -4.70 11.67
CA ASN A 732 65.48 -5.11 12.98
C ASN A 732 64.51 -6.09 13.64
N ALA A 733 64.16 -7.14 12.89
CA ALA A 733 63.24 -8.18 13.33
C ALA A 733 63.58 -9.52 12.66
N LEU A 734 63.29 -10.63 13.35
CA LEU A 734 63.44 -11.97 12.79
C LEU A 734 62.43 -12.17 11.64
N THR A 735 62.89 -12.67 10.50
CA THR A 735 62.09 -12.89 9.27
C THR A 735 61.27 -11.68 8.80
N GLY A 736 61.72 -10.46 9.07
CA GLY A 736 61.06 -9.23 8.61
C GLY A 736 61.39 -8.88 7.15
N THR A 737 60.47 -8.24 6.45
CA THR A 737 60.67 -7.81 5.05
C THR A 737 60.30 -6.33 4.88
N ALA A 738 61.26 -5.46 4.61
CA ALA A 738 61.06 -4.05 4.26
C ALA A 738 61.37 -3.84 2.76
N ILE A 739 60.38 -3.38 1.99
CA ILE A 739 60.54 -3.09 0.56
C ILE A 739 60.08 -1.67 0.28
N GLY A 740 61.01 -0.78 -0.08
CA GLY A 740 60.78 0.64 -0.32
C GLY A 740 61.79 1.53 0.40
N GLU A 741 62.00 2.74 -0.11
CA GLU A 741 62.86 3.74 0.54
C GLU A 741 62.34 4.06 1.95
N SER A 742 63.22 4.08 2.96
CA SER A 742 62.88 4.28 4.37
C SER A 742 61.80 3.34 4.94
N ALA A 743 61.55 2.17 4.32
CA ALA A 743 60.65 1.17 4.88
C ALA A 743 61.27 0.55 6.14
N PHE A 744 60.48 0.43 7.22
CA PHE A 744 60.96 0.09 8.55
C PHE A 744 60.19 -1.09 9.15
N VAL A 745 60.89 -2.13 9.58
CA VAL A 745 60.31 -3.31 10.24
C VAL A 745 61.02 -3.56 11.57
N SER A 746 60.26 -3.55 12.67
CA SER A 746 60.73 -3.94 14.00
C SER A 746 59.89 -5.06 14.65
N GLY A 747 58.77 -5.45 14.02
CA GLY A 747 57.99 -6.61 14.43
C GLY A 747 58.46 -7.90 13.76
N ASN A 748 58.61 -8.97 14.53
CA ASN A 748 58.99 -10.29 14.01
C ASN A 748 57.94 -10.81 13.02
N ASN A 749 58.40 -11.47 11.95
CA ASN A 749 57.54 -12.06 10.91
C ASN A 749 56.58 -11.04 10.26
N SER A 750 57.05 -9.82 10.00
CA SER A 750 56.22 -8.74 9.47
C SER A 750 56.79 -8.16 8.18
N VAL A 751 55.92 -7.57 7.36
CA VAL A 751 56.25 -6.99 6.06
C VAL A 751 55.89 -5.50 6.05
N ALA A 752 56.83 -4.62 5.73
CA ALA A 752 56.57 -3.23 5.38
C ALA A 752 56.72 -3.04 3.86
N LEU A 753 55.63 -2.69 3.18
CA LEU A 753 55.57 -2.63 1.72
C LEU A 753 55.25 -1.21 1.22
N GLY A 754 56.25 -0.59 0.57
CA GLY A 754 56.21 0.77 0.04
C GLY A 754 57.06 1.75 0.84
N ALA A 755 57.48 2.85 0.22
CA ALA A 755 58.37 3.84 0.83
C ALA A 755 57.79 4.44 2.14
N GLY A 756 58.60 4.55 3.18
CA GLY A 756 58.21 5.05 4.50
C GLY A 756 57.16 4.20 5.24
N SER A 757 56.90 2.97 4.79
CA SER A 757 55.97 2.06 5.50
C SER A 757 56.62 1.52 6.77
N ALA A 758 55.84 1.39 7.84
CA ALA A 758 56.34 0.94 9.15
C ALA A 758 55.52 -0.26 9.66
N ALA A 759 56.20 -1.40 9.87
CA ALA A 759 55.62 -2.59 10.48
C ALA A 759 56.23 -2.79 11.89
N LEU A 760 55.58 -2.19 12.89
CA LEU A 760 56.09 -2.11 14.26
C LEU A 760 55.61 -3.28 15.15
N GLN A 761 54.60 -4.03 14.71
CA GLN A 761 53.99 -5.15 15.44
C GLN A 761 54.39 -6.48 14.77
N ALA A 762 54.43 -7.57 15.54
CA ALA A 762 54.73 -8.90 15.00
C ALA A 762 53.54 -9.48 14.20
N ASN A 763 53.81 -10.28 13.17
CA ASN A 763 52.83 -10.94 12.29
C ASN A 763 51.89 -9.97 11.53
N VAL A 764 52.40 -8.86 11.00
CA VAL A 764 51.60 -7.89 10.24
C VAL A 764 52.19 -7.58 8.87
N VAL A 765 51.32 -7.24 7.93
CA VAL A 765 51.70 -6.60 6.66
C VAL A 765 51.25 -5.14 6.73
N SER A 766 52.19 -4.21 6.75
CA SER A 766 51.95 -2.77 6.73
C SER A 766 52.25 -2.20 5.35
N VAL A 767 51.28 -1.50 4.76
CA VAL A 767 51.44 -0.81 3.47
C VAL A 767 51.65 0.71 3.63
N GLY A 768 51.94 1.17 4.85
CA GLY A 768 52.06 2.60 5.15
C GLY A 768 52.52 2.89 6.57
N SER A 769 52.31 4.12 7.02
CA SER A 769 52.60 4.57 8.38
C SER A 769 51.40 5.33 8.96
N ALA A 770 51.48 5.72 10.23
CA ALA A 770 50.42 6.51 10.88
C ALA A 770 50.16 7.85 10.16
N SER A 771 51.17 8.43 9.52
CA SER A 771 51.08 9.69 8.76
C SER A 771 50.89 9.50 7.25
N GLN A 772 51.04 8.26 6.75
CA GLN A 772 50.98 7.97 5.31
C GLN A 772 50.33 6.61 5.06
N GLN A 773 48.99 6.55 5.04
CA GLN A 773 48.26 5.34 4.64
C GLN A 773 48.18 5.20 3.11
N ARG A 774 48.02 3.97 2.63
CA ARG A 774 47.81 3.65 1.20
C ARG A 774 46.50 2.90 0.99
N ARG A 775 45.87 3.14 -0.16
CA ARG A 775 44.69 2.38 -0.60
C ARG A 775 45.16 1.04 -1.18
N ILE A 776 44.56 -0.05 -0.72
CA ILE A 776 44.73 -1.37 -1.30
C ILE A 776 43.59 -1.58 -2.28
N VAL A 777 43.89 -1.59 -3.57
CA VAL A 777 42.90 -1.78 -4.65
C VAL A 777 43.00 -3.21 -5.19
N ASN A 778 41.97 -3.67 -5.92
CA ASN A 778 41.88 -5.03 -6.49
C ASN A 778 41.82 -6.15 -5.43
N VAL A 779 41.23 -5.86 -4.26
CA VAL A 779 40.94 -6.86 -3.22
C VAL A 779 39.59 -7.51 -3.51
N ALA A 780 39.59 -8.80 -3.86
CA ALA A 780 38.37 -9.59 -4.01
C ALA A 780 37.60 -9.67 -2.67
N ALA A 781 36.33 -10.06 -2.72
CA ALA A 781 35.56 -10.25 -1.49
C ALA A 781 36.15 -11.41 -0.66
N GLY A 782 36.50 -11.14 0.60
CA GLY A 782 36.99 -12.16 1.52
C GLY A 782 35.94 -13.24 1.79
N SER A 783 36.35 -14.49 1.71
CA SER A 783 35.51 -15.68 1.94
C SER A 783 35.80 -16.36 3.28
N ALA A 784 37.03 -16.24 3.79
CA ALA A 784 37.45 -16.73 5.09
C ALA A 784 37.61 -15.59 6.10
N GLY A 785 37.54 -15.90 7.40
CA GLY A 785 37.73 -14.91 8.47
C GLY A 785 39.14 -14.28 8.53
N THR A 786 40.07 -14.81 7.75
CA THR A 786 41.45 -14.31 7.61
C THR A 786 41.65 -13.40 6.38
N ASP A 787 40.63 -13.25 5.54
CA ASP A 787 40.74 -12.47 4.31
C ASP A 787 40.56 -10.96 4.59
N ALA A 788 41.16 -10.12 3.75
CA ALA A 788 40.93 -8.68 3.80
C ALA A 788 39.52 -8.34 3.30
N VAL A 789 38.76 -7.58 4.09
CA VAL A 789 37.42 -7.11 3.73
C VAL A 789 37.51 -5.92 2.78
N ASN A 790 36.87 -6.00 1.62
CA ASN A 790 36.79 -4.86 0.70
C ASN A 790 35.58 -3.95 0.99
N VAL A 791 35.55 -2.76 0.38
CA VAL A 791 34.46 -1.77 0.60
C VAL A 791 33.09 -2.30 0.16
N ALA A 792 33.03 -3.19 -0.83
CA ALA A 792 31.76 -3.79 -1.26
C ALA A 792 31.17 -4.71 -0.18
N GLN A 793 31.99 -5.51 0.50
CA GLN A 793 31.54 -6.33 1.63
C GLN A 793 31.11 -5.49 2.84
N LEU A 794 31.86 -4.42 3.14
CA LEU A 794 31.46 -3.47 4.19
C LEU A 794 30.12 -2.80 3.85
N ASN A 795 29.96 -2.31 2.62
CA ASN A 795 28.71 -1.72 2.16
C ASN A 795 27.57 -2.74 2.17
N SER A 796 27.83 -3.99 1.80
CA SER A 796 26.84 -5.07 1.89
C SER A 796 26.40 -5.31 3.33
N ALA A 797 27.33 -5.31 4.29
CA ALA A 797 27.01 -5.44 5.71
C ALA A 797 26.22 -4.22 6.23
N LEU A 798 26.62 -3.01 5.86
CA LEU A 798 25.94 -1.76 6.23
C LEU A 798 24.52 -1.68 5.63
N ASN A 799 24.36 -2.07 4.37
CA ASN A 799 23.06 -2.16 3.71
C ASN A 799 22.17 -3.24 4.32
N GLY A 800 22.76 -4.31 4.89
CA GLY A 800 22.02 -5.31 5.67
C GLY A 800 21.47 -4.77 6.99
N ILE A 801 22.08 -3.72 7.55
CA ILE A 801 21.64 -3.07 8.80
C ILE A 801 20.55 -2.03 8.53
N SER A 802 20.59 -1.33 7.39
CA SER A 802 19.61 -0.30 6.98
C SER A 802 18.49 -0.78 6.05
N GLY A 803 18.64 -1.97 5.46
CA GLY A 803 17.70 -2.56 4.50
C GLY A 803 16.72 -3.56 5.12
N ALA A 804 15.71 -3.93 4.34
CA ALA A 804 14.53 -4.75 4.70
C ALA A 804 14.81 -6.15 5.31
N ASN A 805 16.07 -6.55 5.48
CA ASN A 805 16.50 -7.87 5.96
C ASN A 805 17.07 -7.86 7.39
N ASN A 806 16.99 -6.75 8.13
CA ASN A 806 17.30 -6.78 9.56
C ASN A 806 16.24 -7.62 10.30
N ARG A 807 16.69 -8.73 10.91
CA ARG A 807 15.83 -9.70 11.62
C ARG A 807 15.02 -9.09 12.77
N PHE A 808 15.40 -7.91 13.24
CA PHE A 808 14.74 -7.19 14.33
C PHE A 808 14.02 -5.91 13.87
N PHE A 809 14.32 -5.37 12.66
CA PHE A 809 13.72 -4.14 12.13
C PHE A 809 13.46 -4.22 10.60
N GLY A 810 12.28 -4.69 10.20
CA GLY A 810 11.85 -4.68 8.79
C GLY A 810 10.96 -3.48 8.47
N ILE A 811 11.41 -2.57 7.60
CA ILE A 811 10.60 -1.46 7.06
C ILE A 811 10.42 -1.70 5.56
N ASN A 812 9.32 -2.36 5.17
CA ASN A 812 8.96 -2.58 3.77
C ASN A 812 8.18 -1.37 3.25
N SER A 813 8.90 -0.35 2.78
CA SER A 813 8.32 0.92 2.31
C SER A 813 8.93 1.32 0.97
N THR A 814 8.08 1.70 0.01
CA THR A 814 8.46 2.16 -1.33
C THR A 814 8.53 3.69 -1.46
N GLY A 815 8.12 4.43 -0.43
CA GLY A 815 8.19 5.90 -0.40
C GLY A 815 9.51 6.47 0.14
N THR A 816 9.67 7.78 0.07
CA THR A 816 10.89 8.51 0.53
C THR A 816 11.20 8.27 2.02
N SER A 817 12.48 8.39 2.39
CA SER A 817 13.01 8.06 3.72
C SER A 817 12.30 8.76 4.89
N ALA A 818 12.21 8.06 6.03
CA ALA A 818 11.82 8.63 7.31
C ALA A 818 12.87 9.66 7.80
N SER A 819 12.44 10.64 8.59
CA SER A 819 13.29 11.71 9.15
C SER A 819 13.15 11.77 10.67
N ALA A 820 14.24 11.50 11.40
CA ALA A 820 14.32 11.66 12.85
C ALA A 820 15.41 12.70 13.16
N THR A 821 15.03 13.97 13.32
CA THR A 821 15.98 15.08 13.56
C THR A 821 16.10 15.47 15.03
N GLY A 822 15.12 15.09 15.86
CA GLY A 822 15.18 15.33 17.31
C GLY A 822 16.24 14.47 18.00
N ILE A 823 16.76 14.96 19.13
CA ILE A 823 17.67 14.17 19.98
C ILE A 823 16.90 12.98 20.55
N ASP A 824 17.42 11.77 20.44
CA ASP A 824 16.77 10.51 20.86
C ASP A 824 15.41 10.25 20.16
N ALA A 825 15.18 10.79 18.96
CA ALA A 825 13.93 10.60 18.21
C ALA A 825 13.90 9.28 17.40
N LEU A 826 12.69 8.78 17.14
CA LEU A 826 12.45 7.55 16.35
C LEU A 826 11.45 7.83 15.22
N ALA A 827 11.83 7.57 13.96
CA ALA A 827 10.94 7.68 12.80
C ALA A 827 10.92 6.37 12.00
N ILE A 828 9.73 5.79 11.79
CA ILE A 828 9.52 4.50 11.11
C ILE A 828 8.38 4.62 10.09
N GLY A 829 8.66 4.37 8.80
CA GLY A 829 7.69 4.43 7.69
C GLY A 829 7.96 5.56 6.68
N ALA A 830 7.48 5.43 5.44
CA ALA A 830 7.68 6.46 4.41
C ALA A 830 7.21 7.84 4.88
N LEU A 831 8.04 8.87 4.72
CA LEU A 831 7.74 10.25 5.14
C LEU A 831 7.41 10.43 6.63
N ALA A 832 7.67 9.45 7.50
CA ALA A 832 7.53 9.64 8.95
C ALA A 832 8.52 10.71 9.42
N ASN A 833 8.07 11.68 10.21
CA ASN A 833 8.85 12.86 10.61
C ASN A 833 8.80 13.08 12.13
N ALA A 834 9.87 12.70 12.83
CA ALA A 834 10.07 12.92 14.26
C ALA A 834 11.06 14.07 14.48
N VAL A 835 10.53 15.29 14.63
CA VAL A 835 11.32 16.52 14.79
C VAL A 835 11.65 16.79 16.26
N GLY A 836 10.71 16.50 17.16
CA GLY A 836 10.88 16.78 18.59
C GLY A 836 11.86 15.85 19.30
N ASN A 837 12.56 16.36 20.31
CA ASN A 837 13.44 15.56 21.17
C ASN A 837 12.63 14.44 21.86
N ARG A 838 13.14 13.21 21.86
CA ARG A 838 12.45 12.02 22.36
C ARG A 838 11.10 11.76 21.68
N GLY A 839 10.90 12.33 20.49
CA GLY A 839 9.68 12.16 19.70
C GLY A 839 9.67 10.84 18.95
N VAL A 840 8.49 10.24 18.79
CA VAL A 840 8.29 8.96 18.10
C VAL A 840 7.25 9.14 17.00
N ALA A 841 7.60 8.84 15.74
CA ALA A 841 6.70 8.87 14.60
C ALA A 841 6.73 7.50 13.87
N VAL A 842 5.62 6.76 13.90
CA VAL A 842 5.53 5.40 13.33
C VAL A 842 4.31 5.31 12.41
N GLY A 843 4.52 5.14 11.10
CA GLY A 843 3.48 5.08 10.08
C GLY A 843 3.76 6.01 8.90
N VAL A 844 3.13 5.76 7.75
CA VAL A 844 3.36 6.57 6.55
C VAL A 844 2.90 8.01 6.79
N SER A 845 3.80 8.97 6.65
CA SER A 845 3.58 10.41 6.90
C SER A 845 3.13 10.74 8.33
N ALA A 846 3.49 9.92 9.33
CA ALA A 846 3.28 10.25 10.74
C ALA A 846 4.19 11.42 11.16
N VAL A 847 3.71 12.34 12.00
CA VAL A 847 4.45 13.52 12.45
C VAL A 847 4.49 13.61 13.98
N ALA A 848 5.67 13.79 14.55
CA ALA A 848 5.92 14.09 15.96
C ALA A 848 6.78 15.37 16.08
N SER A 849 6.16 16.52 16.29
CA SER A 849 6.83 17.83 16.11
C SER A 849 7.56 18.35 17.35
N GLN A 850 7.09 18.02 18.55
CA GLN A 850 7.56 18.62 19.81
C GLN A 850 8.16 17.59 20.78
N GLU A 851 8.74 18.05 21.89
CA GLU A 851 9.37 17.20 22.90
C GLU A 851 8.42 16.11 23.41
N SER A 852 8.91 14.86 23.42
CA SER A 852 8.19 13.66 23.85
C SER A 852 6.82 13.46 23.17
N ALA A 853 6.64 14.00 21.96
CA ALA A 853 5.45 13.77 21.15
C ALA A 853 5.48 12.37 20.50
N ASN A 854 4.38 11.63 20.61
CA ASN A 854 4.29 10.25 20.17
C ASN A 854 3.17 10.10 19.12
N SER A 855 3.48 9.63 17.92
CA SER A 855 2.56 9.54 16.80
C SER A 855 2.64 8.15 16.14
N PHE A 856 1.51 7.44 16.10
CA PHE A 856 1.40 6.09 15.53
C PHE A 856 0.22 6.00 14.57
N GLY A 857 0.46 5.67 13.30
CA GLY A 857 -0.54 5.50 12.25
C GLY A 857 -0.29 6.36 11.01
N THR A 858 -0.92 6.00 9.89
CA THR A 858 -0.80 6.75 8.63
C THR A 858 -1.35 8.17 8.77
N ARG A 859 -0.53 9.18 8.49
CA ARG A 859 -0.86 10.62 8.61
C ARG A 859 -1.30 11.04 10.03
N ALA A 860 -0.92 10.29 11.07
CA ALA A 860 -1.11 10.67 12.47
C ALA A 860 -0.20 11.87 12.83
N ARG A 861 -0.66 12.81 13.66
CA ARG A 861 0.07 14.04 14.01
C ARG A 861 0.01 14.30 15.52
N ALA A 862 1.16 14.25 16.17
CA ALA A 862 1.37 14.67 17.55
C ALA A 862 2.25 15.93 17.54
N GLU A 863 1.63 17.10 17.73
CA GLU A 863 2.28 18.41 17.55
C GLU A 863 2.43 19.21 18.85
N GLY A 864 1.90 18.71 19.97
CA GLY A 864 2.13 19.31 21.29
C GLY A 864 3.22 18.62 22.10
N ILE A 865 3.75 19.29 23.13
CA ILE A 865 4.69 18.70 24.10
C ILE A 865 3.98 17.58 24.87
N ASN A 866 4.61 16.41 25.04
CA ASN A 866 4.02 15.22 25.67
C ASN A 866 2.69 14.77 25.04
N SER A 867 2.44 15.12 23.77
CA SER A 867 1.20 14.72 23.09
C SER A 867 1.30 13.29 22.55
N ALA A 868 0.16 12.62 22.40
CA ALA A 868 0.08 11.28 21.86
C ALA A 868 -1.03 11.17 20.81
N SER A 869 -0.72 10.67 19.61
CA SER A 869 -1.70 10.35 18.59
C SER A 869 -1.57 8.88 18.14
N PHE A 870 -2.69 8.16 18.06
CA PHE A 870 -2.73 6.74 17.72
C PHE A 870 -3.91 6.46 16.77
N GLY A 871 -3.65 6.02 15.54
CA GLY A 871 -4.64 5.75 14.49
C GLY A 871 -4.45 6.63 13.25
N ALA A 872 -4.94 6.17 12.10
CA ALA A 872 -4.84 6.92 10.85
C ALA A 872 -5.54 8.28 10.99
N ASP A 873 -4.90 9.38 10.60
CA ASP A 873 -5.41 10.75 10.76
C ASP A 873 -5.66 11.23 12.20
N ALA A 874 -5.22 10.51 13.23
CA ALA A 874 -5.35 11.01 14.60
C ALA A 874 -4.48 12.27 14.81
N ARG A 875 -5.02 13.31 15.45
CA ARG A 875 -4.38 14.63 15.61
C ARG A 875 -4.41 15.09 17.06
N ALA A 876 -3.26 15.07 17.72
CA ALA A 876 -3.06 15.66 19.05
C ALA A 876 -2.21 16.92 18.90
N LEU A 877 -2.85 18.10 18.83
CA LEU A 877 -2.22 19.35 18.38
C LEU A 877 -1.71 20.24 19.52
N ALA A 878 -2.09 19.96 20.78
CA ALA A 878 -1.78 20.79 21.94
C ALA A 878 -1.01 20.00 23.03
N ASN A 879 -0.52 20.70 24.05
CA ASN A 879 0.35 20.09 25.08
C ASN A 879 -0.41 19.09 25.95
N ASN A 880 0.19 17.93 26.20
CA ASN A 880 -0.40 16.81 26.92
C ASN A 880 -1.72 16.31 26.28
N ALA A 881 -1.98 16.62 25.01
CA ALA A 881 -3.17 16.17 24.31
C ALA A 881 -3.03 14.71 23.87
N ILE A 882 -4.12 13.95 23.94
CA ILE A 882 -4.17 12.53 23.58
C ILE A 882 -5.28 12.32 22.55
N ALA A 883 -4.95 11.82 21.36
CA ALA A 883 -5.90 11.50 20.29
C ALA A 883 -5.75 10.02 19.88
N ILE A 884 -6.73 9.17 20.18
CA ILE A 884 -6.69 7.74 19.92
C ILE A 884 -7.90 7.35 19.08
N GLY A 885 -7.70 6.79 17.90
CA GLY A 885 -8.74 6.38 16.94
C GLY A 885 -8.64 7.16 15.62
N ALA A 886 -9.09 6.53 14.52
CA ALA A 886 -8.93 7.12 13.20
C ALA A 886 -9.70 8.46 13.06
N GLY A 887 -9.00 9.51 12.63
CA GLY A 887 -9.54 10.87 12.50
C GLY A 887 -9.93 11.56 13.82
N SER A 888 -9.48 11.05 14.97
CA SER A 888 -9.69 11.73 16.27
C SER A 888 -8.89 13.04 16.36
N LEU A 889 -9.41 14.03 17.07
CA LEU A 889 -8.83 15.37 17.20
C LEU A 889 -8.82 15.83 18.65
N ALA A 890 -7.64 16.03 19.23
CA ALA A 890 -7.43 16.69 20.52
C ALA A 890 -6.64 17.99 20.29
N ASN A 891 -7.32 19.15 20.38
CA ASN A 891 -6.79 20.45 19.94
C ASN A 891 -6.54 21.46 21.07
N ALA A 892 -6.65 21.03 22.33
CA ALA A 892 -6.49 21.90 23.50
C ALA A 892 -5.62 21.23 24.57
N ASN A 893 -5.11 22.02 25.53
CA ASN A 893 -4.16 21.50 26.51
C ASN A 893 -4.85 20.46 27.40
N PHE A 894 -4.19 19.33 27.66
CA PHE A 894 -4.75 18.20 28.42
C PHE A 894 -6.04 17.60 27.82
N ALA A 895 -6.36 17.89 26.56
CA ALA A 895 -7.53 17.33 25.89
C ALA A 895 -7.31 15.85 25.54
N THR A 896 -8.32 15.01 25.80
CA THR A 896 -8.27 13.57 25.52
C THR A 896 -9.43 13.19 24.60
N ALA A 897 -9.14 12.79 23.36
CA ALA A 897 -10.10 12.28 22.39
C ALA A 897 -9.83 10.81 22.10
N VAL A 898 -10.77 9.92 22.41
CA VAL A 898 -10.62 8.46 22.24
C VAL A 898 -11.85 7.90 21.52
N GLY A 899 -11.67 7.42 20.30
CA GLY A 899 -12.72 6.89 19.42
C GLY A 899 -12.58 7.41 17.98
N ARG A 900 -13.10 6.67 16.99
CA ARG A 900 -13.09 7.13 15.59
C ARG A 900 -13.81 8.47 15.48
N SER A 901 -13.13 9.48 14.95
CA SER A 901 -13.64 10.86 14.80
C SER A 901 -14.08 11.53 16.12
N ALA A 902 -13.56 11.11 17.28
CA ALA A 902 -13.78 11.82 18.54
C ALA A 902 -13.09 13.19 18.52
N ILE A 903 -13.71 14.23 19.09
CA ILE A 903 -13.22 15.61 19.06
C ILE A 903 -13.20 16.18 20.48
N ALA A 904 -12.02 16.55 20.96
CA ALA A 904 -11.81 17.24 22.23
C ALA A 904 -11.09 18.58 21.97
N THR A 905 -11.83 19.69 22.02
CA THR A 905 -11.31 21.03 21.67
C THR A 905 -11.31 22.02 22.84
N GLY A 906 -11.81 21.62 24.01
CA GLY A 906 -11.70 22.43 25.23
C GLY A 906 -10.48 22.05 26.08
N ASP A 907 -9.93 23.00 26.84
CA ASP A 907 -8.85 22.71 27.79
C ASP A 907 -9.32 21.70 28.85
N SER A 908 -8.50 20.68 29.13
CA SER A 908 -8.82 19.56 30.02
C SER A 908 -10.13 18.85 29.68
N SER A 909 -10.54 18.86 28.40
CA SER A 909 -11.74 18.17 27.93
C SER A 909 -11.48 16.68 27.65
N THR A 910 -12.50 15.85 27.81
CA THR A 910 -12.43 14.41 27.54
C THR A 910 -13.58 13.97 26.64
N ALA A 911 -13.30 13.48 25.44
CA ALA A 911 -14.27 12.88 24.53
C ALA A 911 -13.95 11.38 24.34
N LEU A 912 -14.81 10.48 24.83
CA LEU A 912 -14.65 9.03 24.73
C LEU A 912 -15.85 8.40 24.01
N GLY A 913 -15.65 7.93 22.78
CA GLY A 913 -16.67 7.30 21.93
C GLY A 913 -16.56 7.72 20.47
N ARG A 914 -17.15 6.94 19.54
CA ARG A 914 -17.18 7.30 18.12
C ARG A 914 -17.94 8.62 17.93
N ALA A 915 -17.29 9.62 17.32
CA ALA A 915 -17.84 10.96 17.13
C ALA A 915 -18.34 11.66 18.43
N ALA A 916 -17.75 11.33 19.59
CA ALA A 916 -17.98 12.09 20.80
C ALA A 916 -17.32 13.48 20.70
N GLU A 917 -17.97 14.53 21.17
CA GLU A 917 -17.49 15.91 21.07
C GLU A 917 -17.49 16.61 22.44
N ALA A 918 -16.31 16.93 22.95
CA ALA A 918 -16.11 17.70 24.17
C ALA A 918 -15.45 19.04 23.80
N PHE A 919 -16.25 20.08 23.55
CA PHE A 919 -15.77 21.33 22.96
C PHE A 919 -15.61 22.48 23.97
N GLY A 920 -16.08 22.32 25.21
CA GLY A 920 -15.89 23.30 26.27
C GLY A 920 -14.75 22.94 27.24
N ALA A 921 -14.20 23.94 27.95
CA ALA A 921 -13.20 23.70 28.99
C ALA A 921 -13.76 22.82 30.12
N ASN A 922 -12.96 21.90 30.65
CA ASN A 922 -13.33 20.93 31.70
C ASN A 922 -14.58 20.08 31.36
N SER A 923 -14.87 19.89 30.07
CA SER A 923 -16.03 19.13 29.62
C SER A 923 -15.73 17.64 29.47
N ALA A 924 -16.76 16.81 29.61
CA ALA A 924 -16.63 15.36 29.43
C ALA A 924 -17.80 14.79 28.62
N ALA A 925 -17.50 14.19 27.47
CA ALA A 925 -18.47 13.53 26.59
C ALA A 925 -18.13 12.04 26.47
N PHE A 926 -18.99 11.17 27.01
CA PHE A 926 -18.85 9.72 27.01
C PHE A 926 -20.00 9.07 26.23
N GLY A 927 -19.69 8.34 25.16
CA GLY A 927 -20.67 7.64 24.32
C GLY A 927 -20.63 8.07 22.85
N THR A 928 -21.21 7.24 21.96
CA THR A 928 -21.23 7.55 20.51
C THR A 928 -22.07 8.80 20.24
N GLY A 929 -21.48 9.83 19.64
CA GLY A 929 -22.17 11.09 19.34
C GLY A 929 -22.52 11.96 20.56
N ALA A 930 -21.99 11.66 21.75
CA ALA A 930 -22.22 12.50 22.94
C ALA A 930 -21.59 13.88 22.76
N ARG A 931 -22.23 14.95 23.25
CA ARG A 931 -21.75 16.34 23.10
C ARG A 931 -21.78 17.08 24.42
N ALA A 932 -20.65 17.66 24.82
CA ALA A 932 -20.49 18.42 26.07
C ALA A 932 -19.86 19.81 25.85
N ALA A 933 -20.51 20.85 26.40
CA ALA A 933 -20.03 22.22 26.46
C ALA A 933 -19.25 22.49 27.76
N ALA A 934 -18.90 23.75 28.06
CA ALA A 934 -18.01 24.11 29.17
C ALA A 934 -18.52 23.58 30.53
N GLN A 935 -17.65 22.88 31.26
CA GLN A 935 -17.97 22.18 32.52
C GLN A 935 -19.15 21.19 32.41
N GLY A 936 -19.55 20.85 31.18
CA GLY A 936 -20.66 19.94 30.92
C GLY A 936 -20.22 18.48 30.97
N VAL A 937 -21.11 17.62 31.47
CA VAL A 937 -20.92 16.16 31.49
C VAL A 937 -22.05 15.52 30.68
N ALA A 938 -21.73 14.95 29.52
CA ALA A 938 -22.65 14.16 28.71
C ALA A 938 -22.24 12.69 28.74
N PHE A 939 -23.09 11.81 29.23
CA PHE A 939 -22.82 10.37 29.32
C PHE A 939 -24.00 9.57 28.75
N GLY A 940 -23.81 8.91 27.61
CA GLY A 940 -24.81 8.15 26.87
C GLY A 940 -24.73 8.37 25.36
N GLN A 941 -25.30 7.46 24.56
CA GLN A 941 -25.34 7.61 23.10
C GLN A 941 -26.15 8.87 22.74
N THR A 942 -25.54 9.78 21.99
CA THR A 942 -26.12 11.09 21.61
C THR A 942 -26.62 11.95 22.77
N ALA A 943 -26.10 11.77 24.00
CA ALA A 943 -26.37 12.65 25.13
C ALA A 943 -25.82 14.06 24.86
N ARG A 944 -26.53 15.11 25.28
CA ARG A 944 -26.21 16.51 24.95
C ARG A 944 -26.24 17.38 26.22
N ALA A 945 -25.07 17.68 26.77
CA ALA A 945 -24.88 18.66 27.83
C ALA A 945 -24.34 19.95 27.21
N THR A 946 -25.19 20.72 26.53
CA THR A 946 -24.77 21.87 25.70
C THR A 946 -24.76 23.20 26.44
N GLY A 947 -25.38 23.28 27.62
CA GLY A 947 -25.27 24.44 28.50
C GLY A 947 -24.00 24.43 29.34
N ASN A 948 -23.65 25.57 29.95
CA ASN A 948 -22.50 25.65 30.86
C ASN A 948 -22.81 24.97 32.20
N ASN A 949 -21.87 24.19 32.73
CA ASN A 949 -22.00 23.48 34.01
C ASN A 949 -23.25 22.58 34.06
N THR A 950 -23.51 21.85 32.97
CA THR A 950 -24.68 20.97 32.79
C THR A 950 -24.35 19.50 32.96
N THR A 951 -25.34 18.69 33.31
CA THR A 951 -25.20 17.23 33.38
C THR A 951 -26.30 16.56 32.56
N ALA A 952 -25.94 15.74 31.57
CA ALA A 952 -26.85 14.92 30.77
C ALA A 952 -26.42 13.44 30.85
N LEU A 953 -27.16 12.62 31.60
CA LEU A 953 -26.88 11.20 31.83
C LEU A 953 -28.02 10.33 31.25
N GLY A 954 -27.76 9.62 30.14
CA GLY A 954 -28.72 8.75 29.48
C GLY A 954 -28.68 8.87 27.95
N GLN A 955 -29.19 7.86 27.24
CA GLN A 955 -29.30 7.93 25.77
C GLN A 955 -30.27 9.05 25.38
N GLN A 956 -29.82 9.96 24.51
CA GLN A 956 -30.55 11.17 24.09
C GLN A 956 -30.95 12.13 25.25
N ALA A 957 -30.32 12.06 26.41
CA ALA A 957 -30.55 13.05 27.48
C ALA A 957 -30.10 14.44 27.02
N LEU A 958 -30.90 15.48 27.26
CA LEU A 958 -30.64 16.86 26.84
C LEU A 958 -30.64 17.80 28.04
N ALA A 959 -29.51 18.45 28.31
CA ALA A 959 -29.37 19.56 29.25
C ALA A 959 -28.78 20.77 28.50
N SER A 960 -29.60 21.77 28.19
CA SER A 960 -29.23 22.81 27.22
C SER A 960 -28.85 24.17 27.80
N GLU A 961 -29.21 24.46 29.05
CA GLU A 961 -29.05 25.77 29.68
C GLU A 961 -28.17 25.72 30.94
N LEU A 962 -27.70 26.87 31.44
CA LEU A 962 -26.82 26.96 32.62
C LEU A 962 -27.36 26.16 33.83
N LEU A 963 -26.51 25.31 34.41
CA LEU A 963 -26.82 24.46 35.59
C LEU A 963 -27.97 23.44 35.41
N ALA A 964 -28.38 23.17 34.17
CA ALA A 964 -29.40 22.17 33.89
C ALA A 964 -28.90 20.73 34.12
N THR A 965 -29.75 19.87 34.69
CA THR A 965 -29.46 18.46 34.96
C THR A 965 -30.55 17.57 34.36
N ALA A 966 -30.19 16.70 33.42
CA ALA A 966 -31.07 15.73 32.80
C ALA A 966 -30.54 14.31 33.02
N VAL A 967 -31.30 13.45 33.69
CA VAL A 967 -30.92 12.08 34.03
C VAL A 967 -32.03 11.11 33.61
N GLY A 968 -31.79 10.30 32.58
CA GLY A 968 -32.74 9.33 32.04
C GLY A 968 -32.69 9.20 30.53
N ASN A 969 -33.28 8.13 29.98
CA ASN A 969 -33.45 7.99 28.53
C ASN A 969 -34.38 9.11 28.02
N THR A 970 -33.95 9.89 27.02
CA THR A 970 -34.71 11.02 26.44
C THR A 970 -35.20 12.07 27.45
N SER A 971 -34.56 12.19 28.62
CA SER A 971 -34.88 13.26 29.60
C SER A 971 -34.41 14.62 29.09
N SER A 972 -35.17 15.69 29.36
CA SER A 972 -34.95 17.03 28.80
C SER A 972 -35.03 18.12 29.87
N ALA A 973 -33.91 18.77 30.19
CA ALA A 973 -33.82 19.95 31.05
C ALA A 973 -33.35 21.16 30.20
N THR A 974 -34.29 22.02 29.80
CA THR A 974 -34.05 23.05 28.77
C THR A 974 -34.12 24.48 29.29
N ALA A 975 -34.09 24.68 30.60
CA ALA A 975 -34.10 25.99 31.25
C ALA A 975 -33.02 26.09 32.34
N GLN A 976 -32.70 27.32 32.74
CA GLN A 976 -31.68 27.58 33.77
C GLN A 976 -32.03 26.89 35.10
N SER A 977 -31.06 26.18 35.67
CA SER A 977 -31.20 25.41 36.92
C SER A 977 -32.36 24.40 36.91
N ALA A 978 -32.80 23.94 35.73
CA ALA A 978 -33.85 22.94 35.61
C ALA A 978 -33.30 21.52 35.86
N THR A 979 -34.07 20.68 36.55
CA THR A 979 -33.68 19.30 36.87
C THR A 979 -34.74 18.32 36.36
N ALA A 980 -34.39 17.45 35.41
CA ALA A 980 -35.26 16.38 34.91
C ALA A 980 -34.65 15.01 35.24
N ILE A 981 -35.33 14.20 36.05
CA ILE A 981 -34.87 12.87 36.49
C ILE A 981 -35.94 11.82 36.17
N GLY A 982 -35.67 10.94 35.21
CA GLY A 982 -36.59 9.89 34.74
C GLY A 982 -36.62 9.78 33.22
N SER A 983 -37.04 8.62 32.70
CA SER A 983 -37.24 8.43 31.25
C SER A 983 -38.30 9.41 30.74
N ARG A 984 -37.99 10.17 29.67
CA ARG A 984 -38.88 11.22 29.11
C ARG A 984 -39.29 12.33 30.09
N ALA A 985 -38.61 12.50 31.24
CA ALA A 985 -38.88 13.62 32.15
C ALA A 985 -38.52 14.95 31.47
N LYS A 986 -39.34 15.99 31.63
CA LYS A 986 -39.19 17.29 30.96
C LYS A 986 -39.31 18.45 31.95
N ALA A 987 -38.19 19.13 32.20
CA ALA A 987 -38.13 20.34 33.01
C ALA A 987 -37.82 21.55 32.10
N ALA A 988 -38.88 22.26 31.68
CA ALA A 988 -38.79 23.31 30.65
C ALA A 988 -38.75 24.74 31.21
N PHE A 989 -38.84 24.91 32.53
CA PHE A 989 -38.96 26.22 33.18
C PHE A 989 -37.82 26.47 34.20
N ALA A 990 -37.46 27.73 34.41
CA ALA A 990 -36.35 28.11 35.28
C ALA A 990 -36.56 27.64 36.73
N GLY A 991 -35.54 27.02 37.33
CA GLY A 991 -35.59 26.47 38.69
C GLY A 991 -36.58 25.31 38.89
N SER A 992 -37.18 24.78 37.81
CA SER A 992 -38.15 23.68 37.91
C SER A 992 -37.50 22.30 38.03
N THR A 993 -38.16 21.37 38.70
CA THR A 993 -37.68 20.00 38.92
C THR A 993 -38.76 18.98 38.56
N ALA A 994 -38.52 18.13 37.55
CA ALA A 994 -39.40 17.04 37.16
C ALA A 994 -38.77 15.69 37.54
N VAL A 995 -39.42 14.92 38.42
CA VAL A 995 -38.91 13.63 38.92
C VAL A 995 -39.94 12.53 38.67
N GLY A 996 -39.59 11.56 37.83
CA GLY A 996 -40.43 10.43 37.42
C GLY A 996 -40.51 10.26 35.90
N ALA A 997 -40.89 9.07 35.44
CA ALA A 997 -41.10 8.84 34.01
C ALA A 997 -42.26 9.70 33.49
N ASN A 998 -42.05 10.41 32.38
CA ASN A 998 -43.01 11.35 31.78
C ASN A 998 -43.45 12.51 32.70
N ALA A 999 -42.69 12.84 33.75
CA ALA A 999 -42.98 14.02 34.57
C ALA A 999 -42.68 15.30 33.76
N GLU A 1000 -43.62 16.24 33.71
CA GLU A 1000 -43.48 17.53 33.01
C GLU A 1000 -43.76 18.69 33.98
N THR A 1001 -42.86 19.68 34.02
CA THR A 1001 -43.12 20.95 34.73
C THR A 1001 -43.86 21.91 33.80
N THR A 1002 -44.76 22.72 34.34
CA THR A 1002 -45.58 23.72 33.63
C THR A 1002 -45.30 25.15 34.09
N ALA A 1003 -44.48 25.35 35.14
CA ALA A 1003 -44.16 26.66 35.68
C ALA A 1003 -42.73 26.74 36.27
N ALA A 1004 -42.22 27.96 36.44
CA ALA A 1004 -40.92 28.22 37.09
C ALA A 1004 -40.96 27.87 38.59
N ASN A 1005 -39.83 27.40 39.14
CA ASN A 1005 -39.67 26.94 40.53
C ASN A 1005 -40.61 25.80 40.97
N GLN A 1006 -41.32 25.17 40.03
CA GLN A 1006 -42.22 24.06 40.32
C GLN A 1006 -41.45 22.75 40.49
N VAL A 1007 -41.88 21.91 41.43
CA VAL A 1007 -41.42 20.52 41.55
C VAL A 1007 -42.56 19.57 41.18
N THR A 1008 -42.43 18.86 40.06
CA THR A 1008 -43.37 17.81 39.62
C THR A 1008 -42.82 16.45 40.02
N LEU A 1009 -43.63 15.65 40.72
CA LEU A 1009 -43.32 14.27 41.11
C LEU A 1009 -44.32 13.33 40.40
N GLY A 1010 -43.84 12.45 39.52
CA GLY A 1010 -44.65 11.53 38.72
C GLY A 1010 -45.25 12.14 37.44
N GLY A 1011 -45.52 11.29 36.44
CA GLY A 1011 -46.18 11.67 35.18
C GLY A 1011 -47.66 11.24 35.10
N THR A 1012 -48.31 11.45 33.95
CA THR A 1012 -49.69 11.02 33.68
C THR A 1012 -49.85 9.51 33.91
N GLY A 1013 -50.64 9.12 34.93
CA GLY A 1013 -50.87 7.72 35.31
C GLY A 1013 -49.89 7.11 36.32
N SER A 1014 -48.93 7.88 36.86
CA SER A 1014 -47.96 7.38 37.84
C SER A 1014 -48.38 7.70 39.28
N ALA A 1015 -48.55 6.69 40.14
CA ALA A 1015 -48.86 6.89 41.56
C ALA A 1015 -47.57 7.13 42.37
N VAL A 1016 -47.30 8.38 42.77
CA VAL A 1016 -46.22 8.71 43.71
C VAL A 1016 -46.67 8.36 45.13
N ARG A 1017 -45.93 7.48 45.83
CA ARG A 1017 -46.08 7.24 47.28
C ARG A 1017 -44.97 7.99 48.03
N ILE A 1018 -45.33 8.96 48.86
CA ILE A 1018 -44.41 9.55 49.84
C ILE A 1018 -44.45 8.66 51.08
N GLY A 1019 -43.35 7.95 51.35
CA GLY A 1019 -43.23 7.07 52.53
C GLY A 1019 -43.17 7.83 53.85
N ASP A 1020 -43.57 7.16 54.94
CA ASP A 1020 -43.53 7.65 56.34
C ASP A 1020 -44.40 8.86 56.72
N ILE A 1021 -45.52 9.07 56.00
CA ILE A 1021 -46.60 9.93 56.50
C ILE A 1021 -47.05 9.48 57.90
N ALA A 1022 -47.15 8.17 58.15
CA ALA A 1022 -47.59 7.64 59.44
C ALA A 1022 -46.62 7.95 60.61
N ALA A 1023 -45.31 7.97 60.37
CA ALA A 1023 -44.31 8.38 61.36
C ALA A 1023 -44.32 9.90 61.57
N SER A 1024 -44.53 10.68 60.50
CA SER A 1024 -44.72 12.14 60.58
C SER A 1024 -46.00 12.52 61.32
N THR A 1025 -47.11 11.84 61.06
CA THR A 1025 -48.39 12.02 61.78
C THR A 1025 -48.25 11.76 63.28
N GLN A 1026 -47.43 10.79 63.69
CA GLN A 1026 -47.15 10.51 65.11
C GLN A 1026 -46.24 11.53 65.80
N ALA A 1027 -45.48 12.33 65.03
CA ALA A 1027 -44.53 13.33 65.53
C ALA A 1027 -45.04 14.78 65.48
N GLN A 1028 -46.25 15.03 64.96
CA GLN A 1028 -46.82 16.37 64.87
C GLN A 1028 -47.21 16.92 66.25
N VAL A 1029 -46.61 18.05 66.64
CA VAL A 1029 -47.02 18.85 67.82
C VAL A 1029 -47.38 20.26 67.32
N GLY A 1030 -48.68 20.62 67.34
CA GLY A 1030 -49.20 21.91 66.88
C GLY A 1030 -50.45 21.79 66.00
N PRO A 1031 -51.04 22.92 65.55
CA PRO A 1031 -52.25 22.90 64.72
C PRO A 1031 -52.00 22.25 63.34
N VAL A 1032 -52.84 21.26 63.02
CA VAL A 1032 -52.86 20.55 61.74
C VAL A 1032 -53.45 21.47 60.67
N SER A 1033 -52.65 21.81 59.67
CA SER A 1033 -53.14 22.47 58.45
C SER A 1033 -53.39 21.44 57.36
N VAL A 1034 -54.41 21.65 56.55
CA VAL A 1034 -54.53 20.95 55.27
C VAL A 1034 -53.71 21.71 54.24
N VAL A 1035 -52.94 20.95 53.46
CA VAL A 1035 -52.25 21.51 52.30
C VAL A 1035 -53.27 21.53 51.18
N THR A 1036 -53.62 22.73 50.72
CA THR A 1036 -54.51 22.93 49.58
C THR A 1036 -53.66 23.29 48.37
N VAL A 1037 -54.14 22.90 47.19
CA VAL A 1037 -53.56 23.32 45.90
C VAL A 1037 -54.45 24.44 45.37
N ASP A 1038 -53.85 25.59 45.06
CA ASP A 1038 -54.56 26.62 44.29
C ASP A 1038 -54.70 26.21 42.81
N GLU A 1039 -55.45 26.98 42.03
CA GLU A 1039 -55.63 26.70 40.60
C GLU A 1039 -54.30 26.68 39.81
N ALA A 1040 -53.23 27.25 40.36
CA ALA A 1040 -51.89 27.26 39.80
C ALA A 1040 -50.99 26.10 40.29
N GLY A 1041 -51.51 25.18 41.12
CA GLY A 1041 -50.76 24.03 41.63
C GLY A 1041 -49.83 24.33 42.81
N THR A 1042 -49.94 25.51 43.43
CA THR A 1042 -49.12 25.93 44.57
C THR A 1042 -49.67 25.36 45.87
N LEU A 1043 -48.80 24.75 46.68
CA LEU A 1043 -49.16 24.21 47.99
C LEU A 1043 -49.34 25.35 49.02
N GLY A 1044 -50.59 25.65 49.37
CA GLY A 1044 -50.95 26.59 50.42
C GLY A 1044 -51.22 25.87 51.75
N ARG A 1045 -50.70 26.38 52.87
CA ARG A 1045 -51.15 25.96 54.21
C ARG A 1045 -52.45 26.66 54.53
N GLN A 1046 -53.56 25.93 54.51
CA GLN A 1046 -54.82 26.44 55.02
C GLN A 1046 -55.04 25.89 56.44
N THR A 1047 -55.16 26.80 57.40
CA THR A 1047 -55.61 26.45 58.75
C THR A 1047 -57.05 25.96 58.63
N VAL A 1048 -57.29 24.67 58.84
CA VAL A 1048 -58.67 24.18 59.03
C VAL A 1048 -59.18 24.92 60.26
N ALA A 1049 -60.36 25.51 60.11
CA ALA A 1049 -60.91 26.47 61.03
C ALA A 1049 -60.86 25.96 62.50
N THR A 1050 -60.65 26.89 63.43
CA THR A 1050 -60.46 26.62 64.88
C THR A 1050 -61.60 25.74 65.41
N ALA A 1051 -61.39 25.04 66.54
CA ALA A 1051 -62.42 24.19 67.18
C ALA A 1051 -63.80 24.88 67.33
N ALA A 1052 -63.85 26.22 67.38
CA ALA A 1052 -65.07 27.03 67.39
C ALA A 1052 -65.91 26.96 66.09
N SER A 1053 -65.29 26.70 64.94
CA SER A 1053 -65.97 26.63 63.63
C SER A 1053 -66.69 25.30 63.41
N VAL A 1054 -66.13 24.19 63.93
CA VAL A 1054 -66.74 22.87 63.87
C VAL A 1054 -67.98 22.79 64.79
N ASP A 1055 -67.98 23.53 65.90
CA ASP A 1055 -69.16 23.66 66.78
C ASP A 1055 -70.31 24.47 66.13
N ASN A 1056 -70.01 25.50 65.34
CA ASN A 1056 -71.06 26.29 64.65
C ASN A 1056 -71.76 25.51 63.52
N VAL A 1057 -71.04 24.62 62.82
CA VAL A 1057 -71.65 23.73 61.79
C VAL A 1057 -72.50 22.63 62.46
N ARG A 1058 -72.07 22.09 63.60
CA ARG A 1058 -72.82 21.10 64.37
C ARG A 1058 -74.14 21.65 64.93
N VAL A 1059 -74.20 22.94 65.29
CA VAL A 1059 -75.43 23.61 65.76
C VAL A 1059 -76.39 23.91 64.60
N SER A 1060 -75.86 24.23 63.41
CA SER A 1060 -76.68 24.63 62.24
C SER A 1060 -77.38 23.47 61.52
N MET A 1061 -76.94 22.22 61.69
CA MET A 1061 -77.57 21.05 61.06
C MET A 1061 -78.76 20.47 61.84
N ASN A 1062 -78.92 20.80 63.13
CA ASN A 1062 -80.06 20.33 63.94
C ASN A 1062 -81.32 21.22 63.83
N THR A 1063 -81.22 22.42 63.26
CA THR A 1063 -82.34 23.40 63.16
C THR A 1063 -82.96 23.50 61.77
N MET A 1064 -82.35 22.92 60.71
CA MET A 1064 -82.87 23.01 59.33
C MET A 1064 -83.73 21.82 58.86
N GLN A 1065 -83.94 20.79 59.67
CA GLN A 1065 -84.65 19.57 59.23
C GLN A 1065 -86.09 19.43 59.77
N ALA A 1066 -86.66 20.47 60.39
CA ALA A 1066 -88.00 20.37 61.01
C ALA A 1066 -88.85 21.67 61.00
N ILE A 1067 -88.71 22.54 60.00
CA ILE A 1067 -89.69 23.61 59.73
C ILE A 1067 -90.42 23.26 58.43
N THR A 1068 -91.72 22.98 58.52
CA THR A 1068 -92.57 22.60 57.39
C THR A 1068 -93.57 23.70 57.04
N ASP A 1069 -93.97 23.79 55.77
CA ASP A 1069 -94.90 24.82 55.25
C ASP A 1069 -96.25 24.87 56.00
N ALA A 1070 -96.65 23.77 56.63
CA ALA A 1070 -97.83 23.69 57.51
C ALA A 1070 -97.71 24.57 58.77
N GLN A 1071 -96.50 24.77 59.30
CA GLN A 1071 -96.26 25.61 60.48
C GLN A 1071 -96.30 27.11 60.14
N ILE A 1072 -95.97 27.49 58.90
CA ILE A 1072 -96.10 28.87 58.41
C ILE A 1072 -97.57 29.19 58.07
N GLN A 1073 -98.33 28.23 57.52
CA GLN A 1073 -99.77 28.42 57.29
C GLN A 1073 -100.61 28.46 58.58
N ASN A 1074 -100.27 27.67 59.60
CA ASN A 1074 -100.95 27.71 60.90
C ASN A 1074 -100.72 29.02 61.67
N LEU A 1075 -99.56 29.66 61.51
CA LEU A 1075 -99.26 30.95 62.12
C LEU A 1075 -100.03 32.09 61.42
N SER A 1076 -100.16 32.03 60.09
CA SER A 1076 -101.00 32.96 59.30
C SER A 1076 -102.50 32.81 59.65
N GLY A 1077 -103.00 31.59 59.83
CA GLY A 1077 -104.37 31.31 60.26
C GLY A 1077 -104.67 31.76 61.71
N SER A 1078 -103.71 31.60 62.63
CA SER A 1078 -103.85 32.06 64.02
C SER A 1078 -103.92 33.58 64.14
N ILE A 1079 -103.23 34.30 63.25
CA ILE A 1079 -103.26 35.77 63.18
C ILE A 1079 -104.60 36.28 62.61
N SER A 1080 -105.19 35.60 61.62
CA SER A 1080 -106.54 35.92 61.11
C SER A 1080 -107.67 35.60 62.11
N ALA A 1081 -107.52 34.55 62.91
CA ALA A 1081 -108.49 34.19 63.95
C ALA A 1081 -108.48 35.16 65.16
N LEU A 1082 -107.34 35.81 65.43
CA LEU A 1082 -107.22 36.82 66.48
C LEU A 1082 -107.88 38.15 66.07
N ASP A 1083 -107.80 38.51 64.79
CA ASP A 1083 -108.45 39.69 64.20
C ASP A 1083 -109.99 39.59 64.20
N GLY A 1084 -110.53 38.40 63.89
CA GLY A 1084 -111.97 38.11 63.97
C GLY A 1084 -112.54 38.12 65.40
N ARG A 1085 -111.74 37.71 66.40
CA ARG A 1085 -112.17 37.72 67.82
C ARG A 1085 -112.21 39.13 68.43
N ILE A 1086 -111.37 40.04 67.95
CA ILE A 1086 -111.37 41.45 68.38
C ILE A 1086 -112.56 42.22 67.79
N THR A 1087 -113.00 41.86 66.58
CA THR A 1087 -114.19 42.45 65.93
C THR A 1087 -115.52 41.97 66.56
N GLY A 1088 -115.60 40.72 67.01
CA GLY A 1088 -116.80 40.17 67.66
C GLY A 1088 -117.09 40.71 69.06
N LEU A 1089 -116.07 41.12 69.81
CA LEU A 1089 -116.23 41.66 71.17
C LEU A 1089 -116.83 43.07 71.18
N ALA A 1090 -116.64 43.85 70.10
CA ALA A 1090 -117.21 45.19 69.95
C ALA A 1090 -118.74 45.19 69.74
N PHE A 1091 -119.29 44.14 69.10
CA PHE A 1091 -120.73 44.04 68.80
C PHE A 1091 -121.56 43.53 69.99
N GLN A 1092 -120.95 42.74 70.88
CA GLN A 1092 -121.64 42.16 72.05
C GLN A 1092 -121.82 43.14 73.21
N LEU A 1093 -121.05 44.23 73.26
CA LEU A 1093 -121.15 45.26 74.30
C LEU A 1093 -122.27 46.29 74.03
N GLU A 1094 -122.65 46.51 72.76
CA GLU A 1094 -123.72 47.45 72.38
C GLU A 1094 -125.14 46.83 72.58
N ASP A 1095 -125.33 45.53 72.28
CA ASP A 1095 -126.61 44.80 72.49
C ASP A 1095 -126.93 44.60 73.99
N LEU A 1096 -125.91 44.49 74.84
CA LEU A 1096 -126.10 44.35 76.29
C LEU A 1096 -126.56 45.68 76.94
N ASP A 1097 -126.10 46.82 76.42
CA ASP A 1097 -126.46 48.15 76.95
C ASP A 1097 -127.91 48.55 76.57
N GLN A 1098 -128.42 48.13 75.40
CA GLN A 1098 -129.83 48.33 75.02
C GLN A 1098 -130.80 47.48 75.86
N ARG A 1099 -130.49 46.20 76.09
CA ARG A 1099 -131.38 45.28 76.84
C ARG A 1099 -131.52 45.66 78.32
N THR A 1100 -130.45 46.17 78.92
CA THR A 1100 -130.45 46.55 80.34
C THR A 1100 -131.31 47.79 80.60
N ARG A 1101 -131.38 48.73 79.64
CA ARG A 1101 -132.25 49.93 79.71
C ARG A 1101 -133.74 49.59 79.58
N GLY A 1102 -134.11 48.72 78.63
CA GLY A 1102 -135.51 48.29 78.43
C GLY A 1102 -136.10 47.53 79.62
N GLY A 1103 -135.30 46.68 80.29
CA GLY A 1103 -135.73 45.96 81.49
C GLY A 1103 -136.11 46.86 82.67
N ILE A 1104 -135.38 47.97 82.86
CA ILE A 1104 -135.64 48.94 83.93
C ILE A 1104 -136.90 49.77 83.61
N ALA A 1105 -137.10 50.15 82.34
CA ALA A 1105 -138.32 50.82 81.89
C ALA A 1105 -139.58 49.95 82.11
N ALA A 1106 -139.53 48.65 81.83
CA ALA A 1106 -140.66 47.73 82.08
C ALA A 1106 -140.95 47.51 83.59
N ALA A 1107 -139.91 47.49 84.43
CA ALA A 1107 -140.07 47.31 85.87
C ALA A 1107 -140.76 48.51 86.55
N MET A 1108 -140.47 49.74 86.13
CA MET A 1108 -141.13 50.95 86.66
C MET A 1108 -142.63 51.01 86.30
N ALA A 1109 -143.04 50.46 85.16
CA ALA A 1109 -144.45 50.43 84.76
C ALA A 1109 -145.32 49.55 85.67
N MET A 1110 -144.75 48.64 86.47
CA MET A 1110 -145.53 47.70 87.28
C MET A 1110 -145.98 48.26 88.64
N GLY A 1111 -145.65 49.50 89.02
CA GLY A 1111 -145.75 50.00 90.41
C GLY A 1111 -147.13 50.21 91.06
N GLY A 1112 -148.27 50.03 90.38
CA GLY A 1112 -149.57 50.40 90.97
C GLY A 1112 -150.74 49.56 90.47
N THR A 1113 -151.26 48.68 91.33
CA THR A 1113 -152.55 47.99 91.15
C THR A 1113 -153.48 48.37 92.29
N MET A 1114 -154.58 49.07 91.99
CA MET A 1114 -155.60 49.46 92.96
C MET A 1114 -156.84 48.57 92.79
N ILE A 1115 -157.34 47.99 93.89
CA ILE A 1115 -158.65 47.33 93.91
C ILE A 1115 -159.70 48.38 94.22
N VAL A 1116 -160.71 48.48 93.36
CA VAL A 1116 -161.88 49.33 93.60
C VAL A 1116 -162.71 48.67 94.70
N PRO A 1117 -163.06 49.37 95.79
CA PRO A 1117 -163.89 48.83 96.86
C PRO A 1117 -165.16 48.20 96.27
N ASP A 1118 -165.53 47.02 96.79
CA ASP A 1118 -166.70 46.22 96.40
C ASP A 1118 -166.63 45.45 95.05
N SER A 1119 -165.46 45.40 94.40
CA SER A 1119 -165.22 44.53 93.23
C SER A 1119 -164.39 43.28 93.57
N THR A 1120 -164.77 42.13 93.01
CA THR A 1120 -163.99 40.86 93.10
C THR A 1120 -162.87 40.79 92.06
N PHE A 1121 -162.90 41.65 91.04
CA PHE A 1121 -161.95 41.68 89.92
C PHE A 1121 -161.72 43.13 89.44
N SER A 1122 -160.47 43.57 89.31
CA SER A 1122 -160.09 44.87 88.73
C SER A 1122 -158.95 44.76 87.70
N VAL A 1123 -158.91 45.67 86.73
CA VAL A 1123 -157.87 45.75 85.68
C VAL A 1123 -157.27 47.16 85.66
N SER A 1124 -155.94 47.27 85.62
CA SER A 1124 -155.20 48.54 85.53
C SER A 1124 -154.08 48.50 84.49
N ALA A 1125 -153.85 49.60 83.78
CA ALA A 1125 -152.78 49.78 82.79
C ALA A 1125 -151.90 50.99 83.15
N ASN A 1126 -150.58 50.85 83.00
CA ASN A 1126 -149.59 51.86 83.39
C ASN A 1126 -148.49 52.01 82.30
N VAL A 1127 -147.84 53.18 82.20
CA VAL A 1127 -146.74 53.48 81.27
C VAL A 1127 -145.60 54.18 82.00
N SER A 1128 -144.35 53.91 81.64
CA SER A 1128 -143.13 54.54 82.18
C SER A 1128 -142.08 54.75 81.10
N THR A 1129 -141.13 55.66 81.35
CA THR A 1129 -139.99 55.92 80.45
C THR A 1129 -138.69 55.94 81.24
N TYR A 1130 -137.62 55.37 80.68
CA TYR A 1130 -136.28 55.39 81.29
C TYR A 1130 -135.21 55.54 80.20
N GLN A 1131 -134.51 56.68 80.21
CA GLN A 1131 -133.42 57.02 79.27
C GLN A 1131 -133.71 56.71 77.79
N GLY A 1132 -134.91 57.03 77.32
CA GLY A 1132 -135.30 56.90 75.90
C GLY A 1132 -136.10 55.64 75.55
N GLU A 1133 -136.17 54.63 76.43
CA GLU A 1133 -137.01 53.44 76.26
C GLU A 1133 -138.36 53.58 76.99
N GLN A 1134 -139.44 53.06 76.40
CA GLN A 1134 -140.79 53.13 76.96
C GLN A 1134 -141.26 51.76 77.46
N GLY A 1135 -141.71 51.70 78.72
CA GLY A 1135 -142.30 50.52 79.35
C GLY A 1135 -143.82 50.68 79.50
N PHE A 1136 -144.56 49.60 79.30
CA PHE A 1136 -146.02 49.52 79.49
C PHE A 1136 -146.36 48.30 80.34
N SER A 1137 -147.37 48.39 81.20
CA SER A 1137 -147.86 47.25 81.97
C SER A 1137 -149.38 47.16 81.98
N GLY A 1138 -149.87 45.92 82.01
CA GLY A 1138 -151.27 45.57 82.24
C GLY A 1138 -151.35 44.64 83.44
N SER A 1139 -152.31 44.89 84.33
CA SER A 1139 -152.39 44.20 85.61
C SER A 1139 -153.82 43.89 85.98
N ILE A 1140 -154.03 42.68 86.51
CA ILE A 1140 -155.31 42.19 87.01
C ILE A 1140 -155.17 41.94 88.52
N ALA A 1141 -156.20 42.28 89.28
CA ALA A 1141 -156.27 42.00 90.70
C ALA A 1141 -157.59 41.30 91.02
N ALA A 1142 -157.51 40.14 91.68
CA ALA A 1142 -158.66 39.33 92.06
C ALA A 1142 -158.72 39.15 93.58
N ARG A 1143 -159.90 39.37 94.16
CA ARG A 1143 -160.19 39.19 95.59
C ARG A 1143 -160.63 37.74 95.83
N VAL A 1144 -159.76 36.94 96.43
CA VAL A 1144 -160.02 35.52 96.70
C VAL A 1144 -160.74 35.33 98.04
N ARG A 1145 -160.52 36.24 99.00
CA ARG A 1145 -161.26 36.34 100.29
C ARG A 1145 -161.33 37.80 100.75
N GLU A 1146 -162.13 38.07 101.78
CA GLU A 1146 -162.39 39.40 102.34
C GLU A 1146 -161.12 40.23 102.68
N ARG A 1147 -159.98 39.57 102.89
CA ARG A 1147 -158.67 40.19 103.20
C ARG A 1147 -157.48 39.58 102.45
N VAL A 1148 -157.73 38.88 101.33
CA VAL A 1148 -156.67 38.25 100.51
C VAL A 1148 -156.85 38.65 99.05
N TYR A 1149 -155.80 39.26 98.49
CA TYR A 1149 -155.77 39.74 97.11
C TYR A 1149 -154.63 39.07 96.32
N ILE A 1150 -154.95 38.59 95.13
CA ILE A 1150 -153.96 38.09 94.17
C ILE A 1150 -153.87 39.13 93.05
N THR A 1151 -152.66 39.62 92.78
CA THR A 1151 -152.39 40.47 91.63
C THR A 1151 -151.49 39.74 90.65
N ALA A 1152 -151.85 39.78 89.37
CA ALA A 1152 -151.00 39.33 88.28
C ALA A 1152 -150.76 40.52 87.35
N SER A 1153 -149.51 40.78 86.99
CA SER A 1153 -149.16 41.89 86.09
C SER A 1153 -148.18 41.42 85.04
N VAL A 1154 -148.37 41.87 83.81
CA VAL A 1154 -147.43 41.69 82.71
C VAL A 1154 -146.96 43.08 82.25
N ALA A 1155 -145.66 43.22 82.00
CA ALA A 1155 -145.07 44.44 81.48
C ALA A 1155 -144.17 44.14 80.29
N GLY A 1156 -144.22 45.03 79.29
CA GLY A 1156 -143.35 45.03 78.12
C GLY A 1156 -142.63 46.38 77.98
N SER A 1157 -141.56 46.42 77.19
CA SER A 1157 -140.94 47.68 76.76
C SER A 1157 -140.71 47.71 75.25
N THR A 1158 -140.33 48.87 74.72
CA THR A 1158 -139.96 49.07 73.32
C THR A 1158 -138.65 48.38 72.91
N ALA A 1159 -137.85 47.87 73.85
CA ALA A 1159 -136.65 47.09 73.57
C ALA A 1159 -136.97 45.61 73.30
N GLU A 1160 -136.31 45.01 72.28
CA GLU A 1160 -136.58 43.64 71.84
C GLU A 1160 -136.44 42.61 72.97
N LYS A 1161 -137.52 41.83 73.18
CA LYS A 1161 -137.61 40.68 74.10
C LYS A 1161 -137.58 41.00 75.60
N SER A 1162 -137.89 42.23 76.02
CA SER A 1162 -138.08 42.53 77.45
C SER A 1162 -139.56 42.41 77.85
N THR A 1163 -139.99 41.22 78.28
CA THR A 1163 -141.29 40.99 78.93
C THR A 1163 -141.10 40.46 80.34
N GLY A 1164 -141.70 41.12 81.33
CA GLY A 1164 -141.65 40.74 82.74
C GLY A 1164 -143.04 40.42 83.27
N GLY A 1165 -143.17 39.33 84.03
CA GLY A 1165 -144.39 38.96 84.74
C GLY A 1165 -144.15 39.03 86.24
N ARG A 1166 -145.13 39.54 86.99
CA ARG A 1166 -145.15 39.44 88.45
C ARG A 1166 -146.47 38.83 88.91
N VAL A 1167 -146.41 37.99 89.93
CA VAL A 1167 -147.58 37.53 90.68
C VAL A 1167 -147.32 37.85 92.13
N GLY A 1168 -148.18 38.70 92.70
CA GLY A 1168 -148.10 39.14 94.09
C GLY A 1168 -149.30 38.64 94.87
N VAL A 1169 -149.08 38.17 96.09
CA VAL A 1169 -150.15 37.89 97.05
C VAL A 1169 -150.00 38.89 98.19
N ALA A 1170 -151.04 39.67 98.44
CA ALA A 1170 -151.07 40.63 99.53
C ALA A 1170 -152.06 40.16 100.59
N PHE A 1171 -151.59 40.12 101.83
CA PHE A 1171 -152.37 39.79 103.02
C PHE A 1171 -152.67 41.10 103.77
N GLY A 1172 -153.95 41.40 104.01
CA GLY A 1172 -154.34 42.51 104.90
C GLY A 1172 -154.52 42.00 106.33
N PHE A 1173 -153.69 42.48 107.25
CA PHE A 1173 -153.88 42.28 108.70
C PHE A 1173 -154.86 43.32 109.24
#